data_AF-A0A9N9AYH8-F1
#
_entry.id   AF-A0A9N9AYH8-F1
#
_cell.length_a   1.000
_cell.length_b   1.000
_cell.length_c   1.000
_cell.angle_alpha   90.00
_cell.angle_beta   90.00
_cell.angle_gamma   90.00
#
_symmetry.space_group_name_H-M   'P 1'
#
loop_
_entity.id
_entity.type
_entity.pdbx_description
1 polymer ?
#
loop_
_entity_poly.entity_id
_entity_poly.type
_entity_poly.pdbx_seq_one_letter_code
_entity_poly.pdbx_strand_id
1 'polypeptide(L)'
;MSTQNPYVQNETYDIPSDASHSQKFENSRITSPDIKVEKFIKIEKSDVSLDTQMDIDDTFPSDAKGDDMMNIDTVPPPSNQPAIPNEHELNMEDLTSEKLQVRIHVLRRFTKLFPYMHDSKKESLYDDLRNLLDTEYDKDVKILVIILLGKLALDPIVNCGKVLEDFINQMQSNSTELKCKIYDTIIRILQARIENVLQMPKLNNALKFLCARVINELTDSHYSIRSSCISLLASIAPIIIRVKLMQEHSKEQEYLNESQIQTIIRDFGEDPDPRVRSSALKALLQLYNCGYKLDMSLYKLCVACLTDDYEEVRIEALSLIWVLSSIHHERKLNDGSTRLIDDAFIKICDMVCDESVKVRSKACNIMGRYKLVEDPILLSTLSQQVISHGKPRKPMFKKSRYIPTPEGDIDVESAEVRLLKSSANGAFIHGLEDSFQDVRNAAIDSICELSMHNQKFSKRAVEFLVDMFQDEIDFVRLNSIISLRKIGTLQPIELDSELLQITLSVLNDADPIVRESAHGMLGVVRITSPELIPSFIKDLMASMSRYPEDQLSIYQCFRDFEKFIPKFFKMESSYISKEINQNAPEHIGNLILAFNASVSNPKILSILPKYAFRHYEYLRDKFPNCFPEVKIPGDAPRQSIRVNADDNTQSFMNQTITMVFSMGNLFKTGDFKAALRVIKVCTNNLKYISRVPSLSGNAIFITMYLDCVQTIIQAKQSYFEANSFTTAQDIAARLLAFSYIMEHRFIGLSIPSKTFVVYLRVLANIAWIFGCLTEANNSQGLSLLSKKGLLQFFIKRVSDLQRKFERDSFLLKDLEKLQKKLVKASLSPTIENVISLFDFIMDYNLIDIELSDDIKRSEATIIRPVSNPDLPLEFPSEFPFTIFIEAELRNVVDATSTAVQVIFPDQIIEHFRPPSADFVHTEPDKLHLRTQIDISQPAWSVRDFEPDIPELDQHIMRQSINNGNINGSISENTIDLSEPVKYYIWPRDSSSKRIR
;
A
#
# COMPACT_ATOMS: atom_id res chain seq x y z
N MET A 1 48.14 41.18 -0.21
CA MET A 1 48.57 42.55 0.14
C MET A 1 47.32 43.26 0.66
N SER A 2 47.11 43.46 1.96
CA SER A 2 47.79 44.41 2.89
C SER A 2 47.42 45.87 2.56
N THR A 3 46.85 46.70 3.46
CA THR A 3 46.83 46.75 4.95
C THR A 3 45.46 47.24 5.49
N GLN A 4 44.93 46.77 6.64
CA GLN A 4 44.96 47.38 8.01
C GLN A 4 44.63 48.90 8.06
N ASN A 5 43.94 49.52 9.05
CA ASN A 5 43.46 49.20 10.43
C ASN A 5 42.46 50.34 10.86
N PRO A 6 42.04 50.61 12.14
CA PRO A 6 42.21 49.94 13.45
C PRO A 6 40.90 49.75 14.30
N TYR A 7 41.06 49.39 15.59
CA TYR A 7 40.07 49.16 16.65
C TYR A 7 39.61 50.41 17.44
N VAL A 8 38.50 50.29 18.21
CA VAL A 8 38.21 50.70 19.63
C VAL A 8 36.66 50.80 19.78
N GLN A 9 35.89 50.18 20.69
CA GLN A 9 35.93 49.78 22.13
C GLN A 9 35.19 50.79 23.07
N ASN A 10 34.42 50.25 24.04
CA ASN A 10 33.74 50.85 25.22
C ASN A 10 32.24 51.29 25.15
N GLU A 11 31.40 50.47 25.80
CA GLU A 11 30.45 50.74 26.92
C GLU A 11 29.56 52.01 27.08
N THR A 12 28.48 51.80 27.87
CA THR A 12 27.67 52.73 28.71
C THR A 12 26.35 53.37 28.21
N TYR A 13 25.28 53.13 28.99
CA TYR A 13 24.14 53.98 29.45
C TYR A 13 23.60 55.11 28.51
N ASP A 14 22.29 55.33 28.32
CA ASP A 14 21.24 55.56 29.35
C ASP A 14 19.78 55.55 28.80
N ILE A 15 18.78 55.77 29.66
CA ILE A 15 17.34 56.01 29.33
C ILE A 15 16.87 57.30 30.04
N PRO A 16 15.98 58.15 29.46
CA PRO A 16 14.64 58.28 30.07
C PRO A 16 13.48 58.79 29.17
N SER A 17 12.24 58.47 29.58
CA SER A 17 11.00 59.33 29.49
C SER A 17 10.41 59.74 28.12
N ASP A 18 9.12 60.07 27.93
CA ASP A 18 7.84 59.89 28.66
C ASP A 18 6.68 60.31 27.71
N ALA A 19 5.37 60.19 27.99
CA ALA A 19 4.53 59.17 28.66
C ALA A 19 3.06 59.66 28.65
N SER A 20 2.05 58.79 28.45
CA SER A 20 0.64 59.19 28.63
C SER A 20 -0.33 58.03 28.96
N HIS A 21 -0.87 58.07 30.19
CA HIS A 21 -2.25 57.79 30.66
C HIS A 21 -3.16 56.74 29.97
N SER A 22 -3.99 55.94 30.67
CA SER A 22 -4.21 55.78 32.13
C SER A 22 -5.22 54.66 32.49
N GLN A 23 -4.97 53.89 33.58
CA GLN A 23 -5.91 53.31 34.60
C GLN A 23 -7.17 52.50 34.14
N LYS A 24 -7.72 51.49 34.86
CA LYS A 24 -7.40 50.55 35.97
C LYS A 24 -8.51 49.44 35.94
N PHE A 25 -8.61 48.35 36.72
CA PHE A 25 -7.96 47.76 37.93
C PHE A 25 -7.26 46.41 37.53
N GLU A 26 -6.68 45.49 38.33
CA GLU A 26 -6.86 44.97 39.72
C GLU A 26 -8.15 44.10 39.91
N ASN A 27 -8.22 42.96 40.64
CA ASN A 27 -7.32 42.24 41.57
C ASN A 27 -7.45 40.69 41.36
N SER A 28 -6.41 39.83 41.41
CA SER A 28 -5.52 39.36 42.52
C SER A 28 -6.21 38.38 43.52
N ARG A 29 -5.59 37.29 44.05
CA ARG A 29 -4.33 37.13 44.86
C ARG A 29 -3.71 35.69 44.72
N ILE A 30 -2.39 35.41 44.79
CA ILE A 30 -1.34 35.58 45.87
C ILE A 30 -1.55 34.57 47.03
N THR A 31 -0.62 33.70 47.52
CA THR A 31 0.86 33.47 47.48
C THR A 31 1.22 32.02 47.96
N SER A 32 2.24 31.26 47.49
CA SER A 32 3.71 31.18 47.83
C SER A 32 4.09 30.91 49.32
N PRO A 33 5.30 30.38 49.70
CA PRO A 33 6.43 29.72 48.96
C PRO A 33 6.81 28.34 49.65
N ASP A 34 8.02 27.75 49.84
CA ASP A 34 9.46 27.97 49.47
C ASP A 34 10.40 26.73 49.72
N ILE A 35 11.70 26.86 49.36
CA ILE A 35 12.97 26.26 49.90
C ILE A 35 13.34 24.73 49.79
N LYS A 36 14.40 24.54 48.98
CA LYS A 36 15.55 23.59 48.82
C LYS A 36 16.04 22.61 49.93
N VAL A 37 16.95 21.71 49.46
CA VAL A 37 18.11 20.98 50.11
C VAL A 37 17.88 19.50 50.48
N GLU A 38 18.83 18.54 50.39
CA GLU A 38 19.87 18.12 49.42
C GLU A 38 20.53 16.79 49.93
N LYS A 39 21.13 15.96 49.05
CA LYS A 39 22.20 14.94 49.30
C LYS A 39 21.96 13.61 50.09
N PHE A 40 21.95 12.50 49.31
CA PHE A 40 22.99 11.43 49.25
C PHE A 40 23.41 10.59 50.51
N ILE A 41 23.16 9.25 50.52
CA ILE A 41 24.15 8.12 50.48
C ILE A 41 23.55 6.72 50.84
N LYS A 42 24.19 5.68 50.27
CA LYS A 42 24.02 4.20 50.33
C LYS A 42 23.66 3.52 51.67
N ILE A 43 23.07 2.30 51.59
CA ILE A 43 23.46 1.02 52.27
C ILE A 43 22.29 -0.01 52.24
N GLU A 44 22.42 -1.30 51.90
CA GLU A 44 23.39 -1.98 51.01
C GLU A 44 22.80 -3.29 50.36
N LYS A 45 22.81 -4.48 51.02
CA LYS A 45 22.15 -5.75 50.58
C LYS A 45 21.91 -6.75 51.75
N SER A 46 20.81 -7.53 51.70
CA SER A 46 20.66 -8.84 52.38
C SER A 46 19.46 -9.65 51.83
N ASP A 47 19.57 -10.99 51.82
CA ASP A 47 18.59 -11.93 51.22
C ASP A 47 17.52 -12.47 52.21
N VAL A 48 16.64 -13.35 51.67
CA VAL A 48 15.92 -14.49 52.31
C VAL A 48 14.38 -14.39 52.53
N SER A 49 13.70 -15.45 52.05
CA SER A 49 12.36 -16.03 52.36
C SER A 49 11.06 -15.22 52.27
N LEU A 50 10.17 -15.69 51.37
CA LEU A 50 8.84 -16.27 51.67
C LEU A 50 8.24 -15.98 53.07
N ASP A 51 7.01 -15.43 53.14
CA ASP A 51 5.80 -16.29 53.17
C ASP A 51 4.48 -15.52 52.90
N THR A 52 3.33 -16.18 53.11
CA THR A 52 1.98 -15.90 52.56
C THR A 52 1.07 -14.87 53.26
N GLN A 53 0.04 -14.47 52.50
CA GLN A 53 -1.36 -14.10 52.87
C GLN A 53 -1.79 -12.63 53.16
N MET A 54 -2.67 -12.15 52.26
CA MET A 54 -3.98 -11.50 52.48
C MET A 54 -4.21 -10.54 53.67
N ASP A 55 -4.53 -9.27 53.36
CA ASP A 55 -5.89 -8.67 53.33
C ASP A 55 -5.76 -7.32 52.55
N ILE A 56 -6.63 -6.89 51.62
CA ILE A 56 -8.06 -6.54 51.67
C ILE A 56 -8.35 -5.31 52.56
N ASP A 57 -8.39 -4.10 51.95
CA ASP A 57 -9.62 -3.28 51.87
C ASP A 57 -9.46 -2.02 50.98
N ASP A 58 -10.59 -1.54 50.45
CA ASP A 58 -10.98 -0.19 49.96
C ASP A 58 -9.94 0.83 49.40
N THR A 59 -10.20 1.57 48.32
CA THR A 59 -11.49 2.20 47.94
C THR A 59 -11.61 2.53 46.44
N PHE A 60 -12.85 2.67 45.93
CA PHE A 60 -13.14 3.34 44.64
C PHE A 60 -12.93 4.87 44.70
N PRO A 61 -12.80 5.53 43.54
CA PRO A 61 -13.85 6.50 43.20
C PRO A 61 -14.47 6.29 41.81
N SER A 62 -15.73 6.69 41.68
CA SER A 62 -16.48 6.72 40.42
C SER A 62 -16.19 7.98 39.62
N ASP A 63 -15.84 7.83 38.34
CA ASP A 63 -16.44 8.58 37.20
C ASP A 63 -15.70 8.25 35.89
N ALA A 64 -16.27 7.35 35.09
CA ALA A 64 -15.85 7.06 33.72
C ALA A 64 -17.07 6.73 32.86
N LYS A 65 -17.20 7.37 31.69
CA LYS A 65 -18.32 7.14 30.76
C LYS A 65 -18.03 5.91 29.87
N GLY A 66 -19.05 5.15 29.55
CA GLY A 66 -18.93 3.78 29.02
C GLY A 66 -18.53 3.61 27.55
N ASP A 67 -18.07 4.65 26.84
CA ASP A 67 -17.85 4.59 25.38
C ASP A 67 -16.42 4.17 24.99
N ASP A 68 -15.41 4.37 25.84
CA ASP A 68 -13.99 4.09 25.53
C ASP A 68 -13.61 2.60 25.46
N MET A 69 -14.57 1.68 25.65
CA MET A 69 -14.35 0.23 25.62
C MET A 69 -14.54 -0.41 24.23
N MET A 70 -14.88 0.37 23.20
CA MET A 70 -15.42 -0.16 21.93
C MET A 70 -14.53 0.01 20.68
N ASN A 71 -13.39 0.71 20.76
CA ASN A 71 -12.42 0.81 19.65
C ASN A 71 -11.25 -0.18 19.84
N ILE A 72 -11.22 -1.25 19.03
CA ILE A 72 -10.10 -2.22 18.98
C ILE A 72 -9.29 -2.12 17.67
N ASP A 73 -9.86 -1.52 16.61
CA ASP A 73 -9.26 -1.48 15.28
C ASP A 73 -8.57 -0.13 14.93
N THR A 74 -8.41 0.78 15.90
CA THR A 74 -7.85 2.14 15.69
C THR A 74 -6.82 2.57 16.74
N VAL A 75 -5.74 1.79 16.90
CA VAL A 75 -4.52 2.23 17.62
C VAL A 75 -3.29 1.89 16.76
N PRO A 76 -2.46 2.87 16.35
CA PRO A 76 -1.20 2.55 15.68
C PRO A 76 -0.28 1.81 16.66
N PRO A 77 0.43 0.75 16.23
CA PRO A 77 1.25 -0.03 17.14
C PRO A 77 2.38 0.84 17.72
N PRO A 78 2.65 0.78 19.04
CA PRO A 78 3.89 1.32 19.58
C PRO A 78 5.07 0.62 18.91
N SER A 79 6.20 1.31 18.78
CA SER A 79 7.31 0.99 17.85
C SER A 79 8.17 -0.25 18.20
N ASN A 80 7.62 -1.22 18.93
CA ASN A 80 8.21 -2.54 19.19
C ASN A 80 7.34 -3.65 18.59
N GLN A 81 7.96 -4.53 17.79
CA GLN A 81 7.29 -5.62 17.09
C GLN A 81 6.62 -6.61 18.07
N PRO A 82 5.34 -6.97 17.88
CA PRO A 82 4.76 -8.13 18.56
C PRO A 82 5.29 -9.41 17.91
N ALA A 83 6.01 -10.23 18.67
CA ALA A 83 6.39 -11.57 18.21
C ALA A 83 5.13 -12.40 17.89
N ILE A 84 5.18 -13.17 16.79
CA ILE A 84 4.08 -14.06 16.38
C ILE A 84 3.83 -15.07 17.53
N PRO A 85 2.66 -15.05 18.21
CA PRO A 85 2.48 -15.89 19.40
C PRO A 85 2.32 -17.36 19.01
N ASN A 86 3.03 -18.25 19.70
CA ASN A 86 3.03 -19.68 19.37
C ASN A 86 1.62 -20.28 19.47
N GLU A 87 1.19 -20.93 18.38
CA GLU A 87 -0.07 -21.68 18.26
C GLU A 87 -0.18 -22.86 19.26
N HIS A 88 0.94 -23.23 19.90
CA HIS A 88 1.07 -24.37 20.82
C HIS A 88 0.81 -23.99 22.30
N GLU A 89 0.58 -22.71 22.60
CA GLU A 89 0.20 -22.23 23.95
C GLU A 89 -1.32 -22.09 24.14
N LEU A 90 -2.13 -22.48 23.15
CA LEU A 90 -3.59 -22.53 23.27
C LEU A 90 -4.02 -23.92 23.72
N ASN A 91 -4.38 -24.07 25.00
CA ASN A 91 -5.10 -25.25 25.47
C ASN A 91 -6.62 -25.06 25.24
N MET A 92 -7.29 -26.10 24.73
CA MET A 92 -8.75 -26.12 24.58
C MET A 92 -9.45 -26.36 25.91
N GLU A 93 -8.84 -27.11 26.84
CA GLU A 93 -9.41 -27.46 28.14
C GLU A 93 -9.68 -26.22 29.02
N ASP A 94 -8.90 -25.15 28.83
CA ASP A 94 -9.08 -23.91 29.59
C ASP A 94 -10.38 -23.16 29.23
N LEU A 95 -11.06 -23.51 28.12
CA LEU A 95 -12.38 -23.00 27.78
C LEU A 95 -13.46 -23.43 28.78
N THR A 96 -13.30 -24.59 29.43
CA THR A 96 -14.24 -25.12 30.44
C THR A 96 -13.72 -24.94 31.87
N SER A 97 -12.61 -24.21 32.05
CA SER A 97 -12.04 -23.91 33.37
C SER A 97 -13.04 -23.21 34.29
N GLU A 98 -13.18 -23.68 35.54
CA GLU A 98 -14.06 -23.08 36.55
C GLU A 98 -13.80 -21.58 36.77
N LYS A 99 -12.55 -21.14 36.56
CA LYS A 99 -12.10 -19.76 36.78
C LYS A 99 -12.50 -18.85 35.62
N LEU A 100 -13.47 -17.96 35.85
CA LEU A 100 -13.96 -16.95 34.92
C LEU A 100 -12.85 -16.19 34.17
N GLN A 101 -11.81 -15.73 34.90
CA GLN A 101 -10.69 -14.99 34.32
C GLN A 101 -9.86 -15.82 33.32
N VAL A 102 -9.78 -17.14 33.51
CA VAL A 102 -9.11 -18.04 32.57
C VAL A 102 -9.92 -18.14 31.29
N ARG A 103 -11.23 -18.42 31.38
CA ARG A 103 -12.13 -18.47 30.21
C ARG A 103 -12.09 -17.18 29.40
N ILE A 104 -12.18 -16.02 30.05
CA ILE A 104 -12.10 -14.70 29.40
C ILE A 104 -10.73 -14.48 28.73
N HIS A 105 -9.62 -14.80 29.39
CA HIS A 105 -8.28 -14.67 28.82
C HIS A 105 -8.11 -15.53 27.56
N VAL A 106 -8.56 -16.78 27.63
CA VAL A 106 -8.42 -17.78 26.56
C VAL A 106 -9.27 -17.41 25.35
N LEU A 107 -10.54 -17.01 25.55
CA LEU A 107 -11.40 -16.52 24.47
C LEU A 107 -10.84 -15.26 23.81
N ARG A 108 -10.27 -14.32 24.58
CA ARG A 108 -9.55 -13.16 24.03
C ARG A 108 -8.30 -13.58 23.24
N ARG A 109 -7.56 -14.61 23.67
CA ARG A 109 -6.38 -15.14 22.97
C ARG A 109 -6.75 -15.83 21.65
N PHE A 110 -7.80 -16.67 21.63
CA PHE A 110 -8.38 -17.20 20.38
C PHE A 110 -8.85 -16.07 19.44
N THR A 111 -9.49 -15.03 19.97
CA THR A 111 -10.01 -13.90 19.16
C THR A 111 -8.90 -13.15 18.40
N LYS A 112 -7.67 -13.13 18.94
CA LYS A 112 -6.46 -12.57 18.31
C LYS A 112 -5.76 -13.54 17.37
N LEU A 113 -5.69 -14.84 17.72
CA LEU A 113 -4.98 -15.86 16.93
C LEU A 113 -5.79 -16.44 15.77
N PHE A 114 -7.12 -16.23 15.74
CA PHE A 114 -8.03 -16.69 14.69
C PHE A 114 -7.52 -16.58 13.23
N PRO A 115 -6.88 -15.48 12.77
CA PRO A 115 -6.40 -15.38 11.39
C PRO A 115 -5.27 -16.37 11.03
N TYR A 116 -4.57 -16.90 12.03
CA TYR A 116 -3.41 -17.78 11.89
C TYR A 116 -3.74 -19.25 12.20
N MET A 117 -4.96 -19.55 12.65
CA MET A 117 -5.33 -20.89 13.10
C MET A 117 -5.52 -21.88 11.95
N HIS A 118 -4.95 -23.08 12.11
CA HIS A 118 -5.21 -24.19 11.20
C HIS A 118 -6.69 -24.63 11.22
N ASP A 119 -7.20 -25.00 10.03
CA ASP A 119 -8.61 -25.33 9.79
C ASP A 119 -9.19 -26.41 10.72
N SER A 120 -8.44 -27.49 10.97
CA SER A 120 -8.88 -28.55 11.91
C SER A 120 -8.99 -28.09 13.37
N LYS A 121 -8.28 -27.02 13.76
CA LYS A 121 -8.47 -26.37 15.07
C LYS A 121 -9.71 -25.48 15.08
N LYS A 122 -10.07 -24.86 13.95
CA LYS A 122 -11.33 -24.08 13.82
C LYS A 122 -12.55 -24.98 13.99
N GLU A 123 -12.53 -26.18 13.41
CA GLU A 123 -13.61 -27.17 13.56
C GLU A 123 -13.79 -27.62 15.03
N SER A 124 -12.70 -27.97 15.72
CA SER A 124 -12.77 -28.31 17.16
C SER A 124 -13.30 -27.13 18.00
N LEU A 125 -12.72 -25.93 17.80
CA LEU A 125 -13.13 -24.72 18.51
C LEU A 125 -14.60 -24.36 18.24
N TYR A 126 -15.11 -24.63 17.04
CA TYR A 126 -16.50 -24.43 16.70
C TYR A 126 -17.45 -25.33 17.51
N ASP A 127 -17.18 -26.63 17.63
CA ASP A 127 -18.03 -27.53 18.42
C ASP A 127 -17.90 -27.25 19.93
N ASP A 128 -16.69 -26.98 20.44
CA ASP A 128 -16.45 -26.61 21.84
C ASP A 128 -17.17 -25.32 22.24
N LEU A 129 -17.11 -24.27 21.40
CA LEU A 129 -17.80 -23.00 21.66
C LEU A 129 -19.33 -23.11 21.59
N ARG A 130 -19.89 -24.02 20.77
CA ARG A 130 -21.35 -24.27 20.76
C ARG A 130 -21.81 -24.93 22.05
N ASN A 131 -21.07 -25.91 22.54
CA ASN A 131 -21.33 -26.51 23.85
C ASN A 131 -21.23 -25.47 25.00
N LEU A 132 -20.25 -24.57 24.92
CA LEU A 132 -20.08 -23.49 25.91
C LEU A 132 -21.20 -22.43 25.85
N LEU A 133 -21.74 -22.11 24.66
CA LEU A 133 -22.82 -21.13 24.50
C LEU A 133 -24.09 -21.51 25.28
N ASP A 134 -24.45 -22.79 25.26
CA ASP A 134 -25.65 -23.30 25.94
C ASP A 134 -25.43 -23.59 27.44
N THR A 135 -24.19 -23.91 27.86
CA THR A 135 -23.86 -24.30 29.25
C THR A 135 -23.36 -23.17 30.15
N GLU A 136 -22.77 -22.11 29.58
CA GLU A 136 -22.29 -20.96 30.35
C GLU A 136 -23.45 -20.16 30.96
N TYR A 137 -23.16 -19.44 32.05
CA TYR A 137 -24.07 -18.49 32.70
C TYR A 137 -23.55 -17.05 32.69
N ASP A 138 -22.24 -16.85 32.60
CA ASP A 138 -21.64 -15.51 32.56
C ASP A 138 -21.93 -14.74 31.26
N LYS A 139 -22.33 -13.47 31.41
CA LYS A 139 -22.70 -12.57 30.30
C LYS A 139 -21.52 -12.27 29.38
N ASP A 140 -20.36 -11.95 29.94
CA ASP A 140 -19.23 -11.43 29.17
C ASP A 140 -18.48 -12.58 28.48
N VAL A 141 -18.45 -13.77 29.10
CA VAL A 141 -18.05 -15.01 28.43
C VAL A 141 -18.98 -15.30 27.26
N LYS A 142 -20.32 -15.25 27.42
CA LYS A 142 -21.24 -15.46 26.29
C LYS A 142 -21.05 -14.44 25.16
N ILE A 143 -20.82 -13.17 25.48
CA ILE A 143 -20.51 -12.14 24.47
C ILE A 143 -19.24 -12.51 23.68
N LEU A 144 -18.18 -12.97 24.34
CA LEU A 144 -16.94 -13.42 23.67
C LEU A 144 -17.16 -14.70 22.84
N VAL A 145 -17.94 -15.66 23.33
CA VAL A 145 -18.32 -16.89 22.61
C VAL A 145 -19.12 -16.55 21.35
N ILE A 146 -20.09 -15.63 21.42
CA ILE A 146 -20.87 -15.16 20.27
C ILE A 146 -19.99 -14.42 19.26
N ILE A 147 -19.02 -13.61 19.72
CA ILE A 147 -18.04 -12.96 18.83
C ILE A 147 -17.19 -13.99 18.08
N LEU A 148 -16.71 -15.04 18.76
CA LEU A 148 -15.90 -16.11 18.14
C LEU A 148 -16.71 -17.01 17.21
N LEU A 149 -17.90 -17.47 17.62
CA LEU A 149 -18.82 -18.22 16.75
C LEU A 149 -19.25 -17.37 15.55
N GLY A 150 -19.39 -16.06 15.73
CA GLY A 150 -19.60 -15.09 14.65
C GLY A 150 -18.44 -15.05 13.66
N LYS A 151 -17.18 -14.95 14.13
CA LYS A 151 -16.00 -15.03 13.25
C LYS A 151 -15.92 -16.39 12.53
N LEU A 152 -16.16 -17.49 13.24
CA LEU A 152 -16.17 -18.84 12.70
C LEU A 152 -17.25 -19.01 11.61
N ALA A 153 -18.47 -18.51 11.80
CA ALA A 153 -19.56 -18.63 10.82
C ALA A 153 -19.29 -17.90 9.48
N LEU A 154 -18.32 -16.97 9.43
CA LEU A 154 -17.87 -16.33 8.20
C LEU A 154 -16.86 -17.20 7.42
N ASP A 155 -16.18 -18.12 8.09
CA ASP A 155 -15.25 -19.06 7.45
C ASP A 155 -16.01 -20.06 6.55
N PRO A 156 -15.52 -20.35 5.32
CA PRO A 156 -16.13 -21.32 4.41
C PRO A 156 -16.42 -22.69 5.03
N ILE A 157 -15.57 -23.17 5.94
CA ILE A 157 -15.61 -24.52 6.53
C ILE A 157 -16.82 -24.69 7.45
N VAL A 158 -17.22 -23.63 8.15
CA VAL A 158 -18.22 -23.69 9.22
C VAL A 158 -19.63 -23.59 8.66
N ASN A 159 -20.51 -24.48 9.15
CA ASN A 159 -21.94 -24.44 8.83
C ASN A 159 -22.62 -23.27 9.57
N CYS A 160 -22.62 -22.10 8.93
CA CYS A 160 -23.26 -20.88 9.43
C CYS A 160 -24.76 -21.04 9.72
N GLY A 161 -25.44 -21.99 9.07
CA GLY A 161 -26.85 -22.28 9.30
C GLY A 161 -27.14 -22.85 10.69
N LYS A 162 -26.25 -23.69 11.23
CA LYS A 162 -26.34 -24.15 12.62
C LYS A 162 -26.18 -22.99 13.60
N VAL A 163 -25.14 -22.15 13.40
CA VAL A 163 -24.86 -20.97 14.24
C VAL A 163 -26.05 -20.01 14.28
N LEU A 164 -26.75 -19.82 13.15
CA LEU A 164 -27.97 -19.01 13.10
C LEU A 164 -29.12 -19.64 13.91
N GLU A 165 -29.32 -20.97 13.88
CA GLU A 165 -30.30 -21.63 14.75
C GLU A 165 -29.93 -21.48 16.25
N ASP A 166 -28.65 -21.60 16.61
CA ASP A 166 -28.17 -21.45 17.99
C ASP A 166 -28.38 -20.02 18.50
N PHE A 167 -28.00 -19.01 17.71
CA PHE A 167 -28.19 -17.60 18.05
C PHE A 167 -29.66 -17.21 18.15
N ILE A 168 -30.54 -17.77 17.30
CA ILE A 168 -32.00 -17.59 17.39
C ILE A 168 -32.54 -18.09 18.74
N ASN A 169 -32.01 -19.21 19.28
CA ASN A 169 -32.43 -19.71 20.58
C ASN A 169 -32.01 -18.78 21.73
N GLN A 170 -30.81 -18.21 21.67
CA GLN A 170 -30.26 -17.31 22.72
C GLN A 170 -30.92 -15.91 22.75
N MET A 171 -31.74 -15.55 21.75
CA MET A 171 -32.52 -14.29 21.71
C MET A 171 -33.64 -14.18 22.76
N GLN A 172 -33.86 -15.21 23.58
CA GLN A 172 -34.78 -15.18 24.73
C GLN A 172 -34.16 -14.53 25.98
N SER A 173 -32.87 -14.18 25.95
CA SER A 173 -32.15 -13.58 27.08
C SER A 173 -32.63 -12.17 27.45
N ASN A 174 -32.54 -11.83 28.74
CA ASN A 174 -33.00 -10.55 29.29
C ASN A 174 -31.96 -9.41 29.22
N SER A 175 -30.73 -9.67 28.77
CA SER A 175 -29.65 -8.67 28.70
C SER A 175 -29.69 -7.89 27.38
N THR A 176 -29.79 -6.56 27.46
CA THR A 176 -29.82 -5.65 26.31
C THR A 176 -28.58 -5.79 25.43
N GLU A 177 -27.38 -5.74 26.02
CA GLU A 177 -26.09 -5.91 25.33
C GLU A 177 -25.99 -7.27 24.64
N LEU A 178 -26.41 -8.35 25.31
CA LEU A 178 -26.35 -9.71 24.75
C LEU A 178 -27.27 -9.83 23.53
N LYS A 179 -28.51 -9.32 23.59
CA LYS A 179 -29.42 -9.23 22.43
C LYS A 179 -28.80 -8.44 21.29
N CYS A 180 -28.30 -7.22 21.57
CA CYS A 180 -27.67 -6.39 20.54
C CYS A 180 -26.49 -7.12 19.89
N LYS A 181 -25.66 -7.83 20.67
CA LYS A 181 -24.52 -8.56 20.10
C LYS A 181 -24.89 -9.81 19.33
N ILE A 182 -26.00 -10.47 19.68
CA ILE A 182 -26.61 -11.50 18.84
C ILE A 182 -27.09 -10.88 17.52
N TYR A 183 -27.81 -9.77 17.56
CA TYR A 183 -28.30 -9.07 16.36
C TYR A 183 -27.17 -8.61 15.43
N ASP A 184 -26.14 -7.92 15.94
CA ASP A 184 -24.90 -7.55 15.21
C ASP A 184 -24.28 -8.74 14.47
N THR A 185 -24.33 -9.93 15.09
CA THR A 185 -23.62 -11.12 14.60
C THR A 185 -24.47 -11.88 13.60
N ILE A 186 -25.79 -11.96 13.82
CA ILE A 186 -26.76 -12.40 12.81
C ILE A 186 -26.65 -11.51 11.57
N ILE A 187 -26.69 -10.16 11.71
CA ILE A 187 -26.56 -9.21 10.59
C ILE A 187 -25.32 -9.51 9.74
N ARG A 188 -24.14 -9.66 10.37
CA ARG A 188 -22.88 -9.95 9.66
C ARG A 188 -22.90 -11.30 8.93
N ILE A 189 -23.47 -12.35 9.53
CA ILE A 189 -23.62 -13.66 8.87
C ILE A 189 -24.60 -13.56 7.69
N LEU A 190 -25.76 -12.91 7.88
CA LEU A 190 -26.77 -12.74 6.83
C LEU A 190 -26.23 -11.94 5.64
N GLN A 191 -25.44 -10.89 5.88
CA GLN A 191 -24.83 -10.07 4.82
C GLN A 191 -23.70 -10.81 4.08
N ALA A 192 -22.82 -11.52 4.80
CA ALA A 192 -21.61 -12.11 4.20
C ALA A 192 -21.79 -13.52 3.61
N ARG A 193 -22.76 -14.31 4.08
CA ARG A 193 -22.90 -15.75 3.72
C ARG A 193 -24.23 -16.08 3.03
N ILE A 194 -24.90 -15.09 2.42
CA ILE A 194 -26.25 -15.16 1.81
C ILE A 194 -26.55 -16.50 1.12
N GLU A 195 -25.70 -16.97 0.19
CA GLU A 195 -25.97 -18.18 -0.59
C GLU A 195 -26.04 -19.47 0.25
N ASN A 196 -25.31 -19.51 1.38
CA ASN A 196 -25.34 -20.64 2.32
C ASN A 196 -26.56 -20.55 3.25
N VAL A 197 -26.99 -19.33 3.58
CA VAL A 197 -28.23 -19.07 4.32
C VAL A 197 -29.45 -19.48 3.49
N LEU A 198 -29.44 -19.20 2.18
CA LEU A 198 -30.49 -19.63 1.24
C LEU A 198 -30.64 -21.16 1.13
N GLN A 199 -29.58 -21.92 1.44
CA GLN A 199 -29.58 -23.38 1.45
C GLN A 199 -30.02 -24.00 2.79
N MET A 200 -30.36 -23.20 3.80
CA MET A 200 -30.75 -23.72 5.13
C MET A 200 -32.10 -24.45 5.09
N PRO A 201 -32.20 -25.71 5.57
CA PRO A 201 -33.42 -26.52 5.46
C PRO A 201 -34.61 -26.01 6.29
N LYS A 202 -34.38 -25.12 7.26
CA LYS A 202 -35.44 -24.47 8.07
C LYS A 202 -35.59 -22.96 7.83
N LEU A 203 -34.98 -22.42 6.76
CA LEU A 203 -34.88 -20.97 6.52
C LEU A 203 -36.21 -20.22 6.69
N ASN A 204 -37.28 -20.71 6.06
CA ASN A 204 -38.62 -20.14 6.14
C ASN A 204 -39.10 -19.94 7.58
N ASN A 205 -38.83 -20.89 8.49
CA ASN A 205 -39.25 -20.82 9.89
C ASN A 205 -38.36 -19.86 10.69
N ALA A 206 -37.05 -19.88 10.44
CA ALA A 206 -36.10 -18.94 11.05
C ALA A 206 -36.43 -17.48 10.67
N LEU A 207 -36.71 -17.20 9.39
CA LEU A 207 -37.08 -15.88 8.91
C LEU A 207 -38.41 -15.39 9.52
N LYS A 208 -39.43 -16.26 9.64
CA LYS A 208 -40.70 -15.92 10.31
C LYS A 208 -40.49 -15.57 11.77
N PHE A 209 -39.73 -16.37 12.51
CA PHE A 209 -39.43 -16.12 13.92
C PHE A 209 -38.65 -14.81 14.11
N LEU A 210 -37.59 -14.60 13.31
CA LEU A 210 -36.80 -13.36 13.32
C LEU A 210 -37.67 -12.14 13.02
N CYS A 211 -38.51 -12.17 11.98
CA CYS A 211 -39.40 -11.04 11.64
C CYS A 211 -40.38 -10.75 12.78
N ALA A 212 -41.06 -11.76 13.32
CA ALA A 212 -42.02 -11.59 14.41
C ALA A 212 -41.36 -11.04 15.69
N ARG A 213 -40.17 -11.54 16.03
CA ARG A 213 -39.39 -11.07 17.18
C ARG A 213 -38.88 -9.65 17.00
N VAL A 214 -38.35 -9.31 15.83
CA VAL A 214 -37.92 -7.94 15.46
C VAL A 214 -39.09 -6.96 15.56
N ILE A 215 -40.25 -7.26 14.97
CA ILE A 215 -41.44 -6.38 15.07
C ILE A 215 -41.84 -6.14 16.52
N ASN A 216 -41.75 -7.16 17.38
CA ASN A 216 -42.07 -7.03 18.80
C ASN A 216 -41.02 -6.26 19.62
N GLU A 217 -39.73 -6.27 19.23
CA GLU A 217 -38.66 -5.55 19.94
C GLU A 217 -38.39 -4.15 19.38
N LEU A 218 -38.98 -3.78 18.24
CA LEU A 218 -39.01 -2.39 17.75
C LEU A 218 -39.75 -1.43 18.69
N THR A 219 -40.57 -1.92 19.63
CA THR A 219 -41.22 -1.11 20.68
C THR A 219 -40.47 -1.13 22.02
N ASP A 220 -39.27 -1.70 22.09
CA ASP A 220 -38.45 -1.73 23.30
C ASP A 220 -38.00 -0.30 23.70
N SER A 221 -37.94 -0.05 25.00
CA SER A 221 -37.49 1.22 25.57
C SER A 221 -36.04 1.56 25.18
N HIS A 222 -35.19 0.54 25.00
CA HIS A 222 -33.76 0.75 24.77
C HIS A 222 -33.44 1.02 23.29
N TYR A 223 -32.91 2.22 23.01
CA TYR A 223 -32.55 2.68 21.66
C TYR A 223 -31.67 1.70 20.87
N SER A 224 -30.72 1.02 21.55
CA SER A 224 -29.81 0.05 20.92
C SER A 224 -30.56 -1.17 20.38
N ILE A 225 -31.63 -1.62 21.05
CA ILE A 225 -32.45 -2.74 20.59
C ILE A 225 -33.22 -2.31 19.35
N ARG A 226 -33.91 -1.15 19.38
CA ARG A 226 -34.61 -0.60 18.20
C ARG A 226 -33.67 -0.46 16.99
N SER A 227 -32.49 0.12 17.19
CA SER A 227 -31.45 0.27 16.13
C SER A 227 -30.97 -1.08 15.57
N SER A 228 -30.71 -2.05 16.45
CA SER A 228 -30.32 -3.41 16.06
C SER A 228 -31.41 -4.12 15.25
N CYS A 229 -32.67 -3.98 15.70
CA CYS A 229 -33.85 -4.55 15.04
C CYS A 229 -34.10 -3.93 13.67
N ILE A 230 -33.95 -2.61 13.51
CA ILE A 230 -34.02 -1.89 12.23
C ILE A 230 -32.94 -2.40 11.25
N SER A 231 -31.70 -2.48 11.71
CA SER A 231 -30.56 -2.95 10.90
C SER A 231 -30.68 -4.43 10.51
N LEU A 232 -31.25 -5.25 11.39
CA LEU A 232 -31.57 -6.65 11.10
C LEU A 232 -32.72 -6.77 10.10
N LEU A 233 -33.76 -5.93 10.19
CA LEU A 233 -34.89 -5.94 9.25
C LEU A 233 -34.42 -5.63 7.82
N ALA A 234 -33.55 -4.64 7.63
CA ALA A 234 -32.94 -4.33 6.33
C ALA A 234 -31.98 -5.43 5.84
N SER A 235 -31.39 -6.22 6.74
CA SER A 235 -30.51 -7.35 6.40
C SER A 235 -31.26 -8.64 6.07
N ILE A 236 -32.48 -8.80 6.58
CA ILE A 236 -33.40 -9.91 6.26
C ILE A 236 -34.10 -9.69 4.91
N ALA A 237 -34.43 -8.43 4.58
CA ALA A 237 -35.23 -8.07 3.42
C ALA A 237 -34.76 -8.68 2.07
N PRO A 238 -33.45 -8.66 1.70
CA PRO A 238 -32.95 -9.23 0.44
C PRO A 238 -33.12 -10.76 0.37
N ILE A 239 -33.07 -11.44 1.52
CA ILE A 239 -33.28 -12.89 1.62
C ILE A 239 -34.75 -13.20 1.37
N ILE A 240 -35.68 -12.39 1.91
CA ILE A 240 -37.12 -12.53 1.62
C ILE A 240 -37.41 -12.38 0.12
N ILE A 241 -36.79 -11.43 -0.58
CA ILE A 241 -36.93 -11.29 -2.05
C ILE A 241 -36.46 -12.56 -2.76
N ARG A 242 -35.24 -13.03 -2.48
CA ARG A 242 -34.69 -14.22 -3.14
C ARG A 242 -35.51 -15.49 -2.86
N VAL A 243 -36.01 -15.65 -1.63
CA VAL A 243 -36.91 -16.76 -1.26
C VAL A 243 -38.24 -16.67 -2.02
N LYS A 244 -38.83 -15.48 -2.19
CA LYS A 244 -40.04 -15.28 -3.02
C LYS A 244 -39.78 -15.61 -4.50
N LEU A 245 -38.64 -15.19 -5.05
CA LEU A 245 -38.25 -15.49 -6.45
C LEU A 245 -38.03 -16.98 -6.72
N MET A 246 -37.59 -17.76 -5.73
CA MET A 246 -37.45 -19.22 -5.85
C MET A 246 -38.77 -20.01 -5.65
N GLN A 247 -39.87 -19.33 -5.29
CA GLN A 247 -41.13 -19.97 -4.87
C GLN A 247 -42.33 -19.42 -5.67
N GLU A 248 -42.27 -19.52 -7.00
CA GLU A 248 -43.21 -18.88 -7.95
C GLU A 248 -44.71 -19.19 -7.77
N HIS A 249 -45.09 -20.18 -6.94
CA HIS A 249 -46.47 -20.71 -6.88
C HIS A 249 -47.08 -20.83 -5.46
N SER A 250 -46.46 -20.30 -4.40
CA SER A 250 -47.08 -20.24 -3.06
C SER A 250 -48.00 -19.03 -2.89
N LYS A 251 -49.25 -19.25 -2.45
CA LYS A 251 -50.24 -18.17 -2.25
C LYS A 251 -49.97 -17.34 -1.00
N GLU A 252 -49.96 -16.02 -1.20
CA GLU A 252 -50.31 -14.90 -0.28
C GLU A 252 -50.07 -15.02 1.24
N GLN A 253 -49.32 -14.03 1.78
CA GLN A 253 -49.30 -13.59 3.19
C GLN A 253 -48.64 -14.50 4.26
N GLU A 254 -47.39 -14.92 4.04
CA GLU A 254 -46.54 -15.49 5.12
C GLU A 254 -45.32 -14.64 5.54
N TYR A 255 -45.02 -13.54 4.83
CA TYR A 255 -43.88 -12.66 5.11
C TYR A 255 -44.26 -11.19 4.93
N LEU A 256 -43.49 -10.29 5.56
CA LEU A 256 -43.59 -8.86 5.25
C LEU A 256 -43.37 -8.61 3.75
N ASN A 257 -44.09 -7.61 3.24
CA ASN A 257 -43.89 -7.07 1.90
C ASN A 257 -42.89 -5.92 1.92
N GLU A 258 -42.29 -5.64 0.76
CA GLU A 258 -41.21 -4.67 0.60
C GLU A 258 -41.63 -3.27 1.06
N SER A 259 -42.83 -2.85 0.69
CA SER A 259 -43.46 -1.60 1.14
C SER A 259 -43.74 -1.57 2.64
N GLN A 260 -44.03 -2.71 3.29
CA GLN A 260 -44.23 -2.77 4.74
C GLN A 260 -42.90 -2.62 5.49
N ILE A 261 -41.84 -3.30 5.04
CA ILE A 261 -40.48 -3.15 5.58
C ILE A 261 -40.03 -1.68 5.49
N GLN A 262 -40.19 -1.09 4.30
CA GLN A 262 -39.85 0.31 4.05
C GLN A 262 -40.69 1.29 4.89
N THR A 263 -41.99 1.03 5.06
CA THR A 263 -42.89 1.84 5.92
C THR A 263 -42.44 1.79 7.38
N ILE A 264 -42.21 0.58 7.93
CA ILE A 264 -41.76 0.40 9.31
C ILE A 264 -40.44 1.15 9.55
N ILE A 265 -39.45 1.00 8.66
CA ILE A 265 -38.14 1.66 8.83
C ILE A 265 -38.27 3.18 8.69
N ARG A 266 -39.07 3.69 7.74
CA ARG A 266 -39.37 5.13 7.60
C ARG A 266 -39.90 5.73 8.90
N ASP A 267 -40.83 5.05 9.55
CA ASP A 267 -41.52 5.58 10.73
C ASP A 267 -40.57 5.71 11.94
N PHE A 268 -39.46 4.94 11.98
CA PHE A 268 -38.36 5.14 12.94
C PHE A 268 -37.36 6.24 12.55
N GLY A 269 -37.50 6.85 11.38
CA GLY A 269 -36.81 8.10 11.02
C GLY A 269 -37.25 9.31 11.85
N GLU A 270 -38.39 9.22 12.54
CA GLU A 270 -38.92 10.23 13.46
C GLU A 270 -38.81 9.79 14.95
N ASP A 271 -37.98 8.78 15.26
CA ASP A 271 -37.76 8.30 16.64
C ASP A 271 -37.13 9.39 17.54
N PRO A 272 -37.53 9.52 18.83
CA PRO A 272 -36.94 10.49 19.73
C PRO A 272 -35.42 10.35 19.95
N ASP A 273 -34.84 9.16 19.76
CA ASP A 273 -33.39 8.96 19.89
C ASP A 273 -32.66 9.10 18.54
N PRO A 274 -31.70 10.05 18.39
CA PRO A 274 -31.00 10.29 17.13
C PRO A 274 -30.26 9.08 16.57
N ARG A 275 -29.85 8.13 17.42
CA ARG A 275 -29.14 6.92 16.98
C ARG A 275 -30.08 5.95 16.28
N VAL A 276 -31.35 5.93 16.70
CA VAL A 276 -32.41 5.17 16.03
C VAL A 276 -32.76 5.82 14.70
N ARG A 277 -32.88 7.16 14.64
CA ARG A 277 -33.09 7.90 13.38
C ARG A 277 -31.96 7.65 12.37
N SER A 278 -30.70 7.73 12.80
CA SER A 278 -29.53 7.43 11.97
C SER A 278 -29.55 5.97 11.49
N SER A 279 -29.84 5.01 12.39
CA SER A 279 -30.01 3.60 12.03
C SER A 279 -31.14 3.37 11.01
N ALA A 280 -32.23 4.14 11.07
CA ALA A 280 -33.34 4.07 10.12
C ALA A 280 -32.94 4.56 8.73
N LEU A 281 -32.29 5.72 8.63
CA LEU A 281 -31.80 6.23 7.35
C LEU A 281 -30.75 5.31 6.73
N LYS A 282 -29.79 4.81 7.53
CA LYS A 282 -28.79 3.82 7.12
C LYS A 282 -29.43 2.52 6.61
N ALA A 283 -30.49 2.06 7.26
CA ALA A 283 -31.25 0.87 6.84
C ALA A 283 -32.02 1.10 5.52
N LEU A 284 -32.59 2.29 5.28
CA LEU A 284 -33.16 2.64 3.97
C LEU A 284 -32.10 2.65 2.86
N LEU A 285 -30.89 3.16 3.15
CA LEU A 285 -29.77 3.14 2.21
C LEU A 285 -29.28 1.71 1.92
N GLN A 286 -29.25 0.84 2.94
CA GLN A 286 -28.97 -0.59 2.75
C GLN A 286 -30.01 -1.27 1.85
N LEU A 287 -31.31 -1.02 2.04
CA LEU A 287 -32.36 -1.56 1.18
C LEU A 287 -32.13 -1.15 -0.29
N TYR A 288 -31.83 0.12 -0.55
CA TYR A 288 -31.52 0.59 -1.91
C TYR A 288 -30.33 -0.15 -2.53
N ASN A 289 -29.23 -0.30 -1.78
CA ASN A 289 -28.05 -1.03 -2.23
C ASN A 289 -28.35 -2.52 -2.51
N CYS A 290 -29.39 -3.09 -1.90
CA CYS A 290 -29.91 -4.43 -2.19
C CYS A 290 -30.95 -4.48 -3.33
N GLY A 291 -31.17 -3.38 -4.06
CA GLY A 291 -32.03 -3.30 -5.23
C GLY A 291 -33.48 -2.84 -4.96
N TYR A 292 -33.82 -2.43 -3.73
CA TYR A 292 -35.15 -1.89 -3.43
C TYR A 292 -35.35 -0.53 -4.11
N LYS A 293 -36.54 -0.32 -4.67
CA LYS A 293 -36.96 1.01 -5.12
C LYS A 293 -37.41 1.82 -3.90
N LEU A 294 -36.70 2.93 -3.64
CA LEU A 294 -37.08 3.86 -2.59
C LEU A 294 -38.31 4.67 -3.01
N ASP A 295 -39.29 4.80 -2.11
CA ASP A 295 -40.49 5.61 -2.40
C ASP A 295 -40.23 7.12 -2.21
N MET A 296 -40.94 7.93 -2.99
CA MET A 296 -40.82 9.38 -2.98
C MET A 296 -41.35 10.05 -1.69
N SER A 297 -42.14 9.38 -0.85
CA SER A 297 -42.48 9.92 0.48
C SER A 297 -41.25 10.13 1.37
N LEU A 298 -40.21 9.31 1.18
CA LEU A 298 -38.95 9.38 1.94
C LEU A 298 -38.19 10.70 1.72
N TYR A 299 -38.39 11.39 0.59
CA TYR A 299 -37.67 12.64 0.30
C TYR A 299 -37.97 13.73 1.34
N LYS A 300 -39.24 13.86 1.78
CA LYS A 300 -39.63 14.84 2.79
C LYS A 300 -39.01 14.55 4.16
N LEU A 301 -38.96 13.28 4.55
CA LEU A 301 -38.28 12.83 5.77
C LEU A 301 -36.79 13.18 5.71
N CYS A 302 -36.11 12.81 4.62
CA CYS A 302 -34.67 13.07 4.49
C CYS A 302 -34.34 14.57 4.50
N VAL A 303 -35.19 15.42 3.90
CA VAL A 303 -35.02 16.89 3.95
C VAL A 303 -35.23 17.44 5.35
N ALA A 304 -36.17 16.90 6.15
CA ALA A 304 -36.29 17.28 7.56
C ALA A 304 -35.06 16.84 8.39
N CYS A 305 -34.54 15.63 8.12
CA CYS A 305 -33.32 15.09 8.72
C CYS A 305 -32.03 15.84 8.36
N LEU A 306 -32.04 16.80 7.41
CA LEU A 306 -30.91 17.72 7.21
C LEU A 306 -30.77 18.76 8.34
N THR A 307 -31.84 19.03 9.09
CA THR A 307 -31.82 19.95 10.24
C THR A 307 -31.85 19.22 11.60
N ASP A 308 -31.41 17.96 11.61
CA ASP A 308 -31.35 17.11 12.80
C ASP A 308 -30.22 17.54 13.77
N ASP A 309 -30.41 17.30 15.08
CA ASP A 309 -29.42 17.64 16.11
C ASP A 309 -28.18 16.74 16.09
N TYR A 310 -28.21 15.60 15.40
CA TYR A 310 -27.10 14.64 15.35
C TYR A 310 -26.46 14.50 13.97
N GLU A 311 -25.15 14.71 13.89
CA GLU A 311 -24.40 14.74 12.61
C GLU A 311 -24.53 13.47 11.76
N GLU A 312 -24.58 12.27 12.38
CA GLU A 312 -24.73 11.00 11.66
C GLU A 312 -26.15 10.82 11.07
N VAL A 313 -27.17 11.55 11.56
CA VAL A 313 -28.48 11.63 10.88
C VAL A 313 -28.33 12.49 9.62
N ARG A 314 -27.68 13.65 9.73
CA ARG A 314 -27.45 14.57 8.59
C ARG A 314 -26.62 13.91 7.48
N ILE A 315 -25.61 13.11 7.83
CA ILE A 315 -24.75 12.35 6.89
C ILE A 315 -25.52 11.27 6.10
N GLU A 316 -26.39 10.51 6.75
CA GLU A 316 -27.21 9.48 6.08
C GLU A 316 -28.36 10.13 5.29
N ALA A 317 -28.93 11.24 5.78
CA ALA A 317 -29.93 12.04 5.06
C ALA A 317 -29.39 12.63 3.75
N LEU A 318 -28.19 13.24 3.78
CA LEU A 318 -27.46 13.67 2.58
C LEU A 318 -27.32 12.53 1.55
N SER A 319 -26.96 11.33 2.04
CA SER A 319 -26.74 10.14 1.21
C SER A 319 -28.04 9.66 0.55
N LEU A 320 -29.16 9.67 1.28
CA LEU A 320 -30.48 9.32 0.76
C LEU A 320 -31.07 10.37 -0.20
N ILE A 321 -30.84 11.67 0.04
CA ILE A 321 -31.28 12.74 -0.87
C ILE A 321 -30.62 12.58 -2.25
N TRP A 322 -29.32 12.26 -2.28
CA TRP A 322 -28.61 11.93 -3.52
C TRP A 322 -29.20 10.71 -4.23
N VAL A 323 -29.50 9.63 -3.50
CA VAL A 323 -30.12 8.42 -4.08
C VAL A 323 -31.51 8.72 -4.64
N LEU A 324 -32.40 9.32 -3.86
CA LEU A 324 -33.79 9.61 -4.24
C LEU A 324 -33.87 10.55 -5.46
N SER A 325 -33.06 11.61 -5.46
CA SER A 325 -32.99 12.55 -6.58
C SER A 325 -32.36 11.93 -7.84
N SER A 326 -31.44 10.97 -7.69
CA SER A 326 -30.91 10.20 -8.83
C SER A 326 -31.96 9.27 -9.45
N ILE A 327 -32.76 8.57 -8.62
CA ILE A 327 -33.83 7.67 -9.09
C ILE A 327 -34.94 8.47 -9.81
N HIS A 328 -35.29 9.66 -9.30
CA HIS A 328 -36.46 10.42 -9.73
C HIS A 328 -36.14 11.80 -10.34
N HIS A 329 -34.99 11.92 -11.00
CA HIS A 329 -34.40 13.19 -11.46
C HIS A 329 -35.31 14.10 -12.31
N GLU A 330 -36.14 13.54 -13.20
CA GLU A 330 -37.08 14.34 -14.02
C GLU A 330 -38.35 14.78 -13.27
N ARG A 331 -38.64 14.17 -12.10
CA ARG A 331 -39.90 14.44 -11.39
C ARG A 331 -39.87 15.86 -10.82
N LYS A 332 -40.91 16.63 -11.11
CA LYS A 332 -41.11 17.95 -10.49
C LYS A 332 -41.74 17.82 -9.10
N LEU A 333 -41.42 18.80 -8.25
CA LEU A 333 -42.11 19.00 -6.98
C LEU A 333 -43.52 19.58 -7.20
N ASN A 334 -44.31 19.65 -6.14
CA ASN A 334 -45.74 20.01 -6.20
C ASN A 334 -45.99 21.40 -6.83
N ASP A 335 -45.01 22.29 -6.76
CA ASP A 335 -45.07 23.67 -7.22
C ASP A 335 -44.82 23.81 -8.74
N GLY A 336 -44.72 22.68 -9.47
CA GLY A 336 -44.74 22.58 -10.94
C GLY A 336 -43.53 23.16 -11.68
N SER A 337 -42.67 23.89 -10.99
CA SER A 337 -41.51 24.61 -11.52
C SER A 337 -40.23 23.78 -11.42
N THR A 338 -39.73 23.56 -10.20
CA THR A 338 -38.43 22.94 -9.89
C THR A 338 -38.41 21.42 -10.10
N ARG A 339 -37.32 20.89 -10.69
CA ARG A 339 -37.04 19.43 -10.76
C ARG A 339 -36.46 18.94 -9.44
N LEU A 340 -36.77 17.72 -9.04
CA LEU A 340 -36.30 17.11 -7.80
C LEU A 340 -34.76 17.13 -7.69
N ILE A 341 -34.04 16.92 -8.79
CA ILE A 341 -32.58 16.94 -8.80
C ILE A 341 -31.98 18.32 -8.49
N ASP A 342 -32.63 19.39 -8.93
CA ASP A 342 -32.14 20.75 -8.71
C ASP A 342 -32.42 21.22 -7.27
N ASP A 343 -33.63 20.92 -6.74
CA ASP A 343 -33.95 21.15 -5.33
C ASP A 343 -33.01 20.36 -4.41
N ALA A 344 -32.81 19.07 -4.69
CA ALA A 344 -31.89 18.22 -3.94
C ALA A 344 -30.48 18.78 -3.95
N PHE A 345 -29.95 19.20 -5.11
CA PHE A 345 -28.62 19.80 -5.22
C PHE A 345 -28.51 21.10 -4.41
N ILE A 346 -29.52 21.97 -4.46
CA ILE A 346 -29.58 23.18 -3.61
C ILE A 346 -29.53 22.81 -2.12
N LYS A 347 -30.22 21.74 -1.70
CA LYS A 347 -30.18 21.23 -0.33
C LYS A 347 -28.82 20.62 0.04
N ILE A 348 -28.09 20.00 -0.87
CA ILE A 348 -26.70 19.59 -0.61
C ILE A 348 -25.80 20.83 -0.45
N CYS A 349 -26.01 21.89 -1.25
CA CYS A 349 -25.24 23.13 -1.15
C CYS A 349 -25.43 23.83 0.21
N ASP A 350 -26.66 23.89 0.74
CA ASP A 350 -26.95 24.42 2.09
C ASP A 350 -26.05 23.74 3.16
N MET A 351 -25.81 22.43 3.03
CA MET A 351 -25.03 21.63 4.00
C MET A 351 -23.51 21.77 3.87
N VAL A 352 -23.00 22.51 2.88
CA VAL A 352 -21.60 22.95 2.86
C VAL A 352 -21.34 24.02 3.93
N CYS A 353 -22.38 24.61 4.53
CA CYS A 353 -22.27 25.53 5.66
C CYS A 353 -22.60 24.88 7.03
N ASP A 354 -22.61 23.54 7.12
CA ASP A 354 -22.92 22.82 8.37
C ASP A 354 -21.85 23.02 9.47
N GLU A 355 -22.25 22.97 10.74
CA GLU A 355 -21.35 23.04 11.90
C GLU A 355 -20.30 21.91 11.92
N SER A 356 -20.64 20.69 11.48
CA SER A 356 -19.78 19.51 11.49
C SER A 356 -18.94 19.39 10.22
N VAL A 357 -17.63 19.25 10.41
CA VAL A 357 -16.64 19.00 9.36
C VAL A 357 -16.99 17.74 8.55
N LYS A 358 -17.50 16.68 9.21
CA LYS A 358 -17.94 15.45 8.54
C LYS A 358 -19.08 15.74 7.56
N VAL A 359 -20.08 16.51 8.00
CA VAL A 359 -21.26 16.84 7.20
C VAL A 359 -20.85 17.72 6.01
N ARG A 360 -20.01 18.74 6.22
CA ARG A 360 -19.50 19.59 5.12
C ARG A 360 -18.68 18.83 4.08
N SER A 361 -17.75 17.98 4.51
CA SER A 361 -16.94 17.14 3.60
C SER A 361 -17.82 16.15 2.83
N LYS A 362 -18.79 15.52 3.52
CA LYS A 362 -19.79 14.63 2.90
C LYS A 362 -20.67 15.36 1.88
N ALA A 363 -21.13 16.56 2.20
CA ALA A 363 -21.93 17.40 1.30
C ALA A 363 -21.13 17.75 0.04
N CYS A 364 -19.89 18.23 0.19
CA CYS A 364 -18.98 18.49 -0.93
C CYS A 364 -18.83 17.25 -1.83
N ASN A 365 -18.42 16.10 -1.28
CA ASN A 365 -18.25 14.84 -2.04
C ASN A 365 -19.51 14.37 -2.77
N ILE A 366 -20.70 14.71 -2.26
CA ILE A 366 -21.98 14.41 -2.90
C ILE A 366 -22.26 15.37 -4.06
N MET A 367 -21.92 16.67 -3.96
CA MET A 367 -22.10 17.63 -5.06
C MET A 367 -21.43 17.16 -6.35
N GLY A 368 -20.22 16.57 -6.27
CA GLY A 368 -19.49 16.03 -7.42
C GLY A 368 -20.26 14.99 -8.25
N ARG A 369 -21.29 14.37 -7.67
CA ARG A 369 -22.09 13.30 -8.28
C ARG A 369 -23.28 13.83 -9.10
N TYR A 370 -23.62 15.12 -9.00
CA TYR A 370 -24.83 15.71 -9.58
C TYR A 370 -24.67 16.12 -11.06
N LYS A 371 -24.51 15.13 -11.94
CA LYS A 371 -24.14 15.30 -13.36
C LYS A 371 -25.28 15.77 -14.28
N LEU A 372 -26.50 15.98 -13.76
CA LEU A 372 -27.72 16.36 -14.53
C LEU A 372 -28.44 17.63 -14.01
N VAL A 373 -27.80 18.38 -13.11
CA VAL A 373 -28.29 19.66 -12.57
C VAL A 373 -28.25 20.75 -13.65
N GLU A 374 -29.18 21.71 -13.56
CA GLU A 374 -29.26 22.83 -14.50
C GLU A 374 -28.01 23.74 -14.47
N ASP A 375 -27.45 24.02 -15.64
CA ASP A 375 -26.26 24.88 -15.85
C ASP A 375 -26.23 26.16 -14.98
N PRO A 376 -27.31 26.96 -14.86
CA PRO A 376 -27.28 28.20 -14.06
C PRO A 376 -27.15 27.96 -12.55
N ILE A 377 -27.63 26.81 -12.04
CA ILE A 377 -27.54 26.45 -10.62
C ILE A 377 -26.14 25.95 -10.33
N LEU A 378 -25.63 25.04 -11.17
CA LEU A 378 -24.26 24.54 -11.07
C LEU A 378 -23.23 25.68 -11.16
N LEU A 379 -23.38 26.62 -12.10
CA LEU A 379 -22.51 27.80 -12.21
C LEU A 379 -22.62 28.77 -11.02
N SER A 380 -23.76 28.80 -10.31
CA SER A 380 -23.93 29.69 -9.15
C SER A 380 -23.05 29.30 -7.96
N THR A 381 -22.71 28.01 -7.82
CA THR A 381 -21.78 27.48 -6.79
C THR A 381 -20.37 28.06 -6.87
N LEU A 382 -19.99 28.62 -8.03
CA LEU A 382 -18.72 29.33 -8.29
C LEU A 382 -18.90 30.85 -8.43
N SER A 383 -20.02 31.40 -7.93
CA SER A 383 -20.29 32.84 -7.93
C SER A 383 -19.89 33.48 -6.60
N GLN A 384 -19.17 34.60 -6.67
CA GLN A 384 -18.75 35.41 -5.50
C GLN A 384 -19.92 36.22 -4.88
N GLN A 385 -21.17 35.76 -5.04
CA GLN A 385 -22.34 36.38 -4.41
C GLN A 385 -22.59 35.73 -3.06
N VAL A 386 -22.17 36.43 -1.99
CA VAL A 386 -22.24 36.00 -0.58
C VAL A 386 -23.57 35.32 -0.24
N ILE A 387 -23.52 34.14 0.37
CA ILE A 387 -24.71 33.42 0.86
C ILE A 387 -25.42 34.27 1.91
N SER A 388 -26.57 34.84 1.55
CA SER A 388 -27.39 35.62 2.49
C SER A 388 -28.28 34.73 3.35
N HIS A 389 -27.69 33.98 4.28
CA HIS A 389 -28.46 33.25 5.29
C HIS A 389 -29.33 34.23 6.12
N GLY A 390 -30.65 34.15 5.97
CA GLY A 390 -31.58 34.40 7.07
C GLY A 390 -31.85 35.83 7.56
N LYS A 391 -31.77 36.90 6.74
CA LYS A 391 -32.64 38.11 6.84
C LYS A 391 -32.36 39.17 5.77
N PRO A 392 -33.37 39.90 5.26
CA PRO A 392 -33.18 40.98 4.30
C PRO A 392 -32.60 42.25 4.96
N ARG A 393 -31.26 42.39 4.94
CA ARG A 393 -30.63 43.71 5.11
C ARG A 393 -30.97 44.58 3.89
N LYS A 394 -31.62 45.72 4.13
CA LYS A 394 -31.93 46.70 3.07
C LYS A 394 -30.63 47.10 2.34
N PRO A 395 -30.58 47.10 1.00
CA PRO A 395 -29.35 47.35 0.26
C PRO A 395 -28.84 48.78 0.49
N MET A 396 -27.59 48.92 0.92
CA MET A 396 -26.99 50.22 1.22
C MET A 396 -26.53 50.92 -0.08
N PHE A 397 -27.48 51.61 -0.72
CA PHE A 397 -27.31 52.66 -1.75
C PHE A 397 -26.00 52.66 -2.58
N LYS A 398 -26.01 52.02 -3.75
CA LYS A 398 -25.27 52.54 -4.92
C LYS A 398 -26.19 53.51 -5.68
N LYS A 399 -25.73 54.76 -5.89
CA LYS A 399 -26.53 55.82 -6.53
C LYS A 399 -26.57 55.67 -8.05
N SER A 400 -27.69 55.19 -8.61
CA SER A 400 -28.01 55.36 -10.04
C SER A 400 -29.51 55.56 -10.25
N ARG A 401 -29.88 56.77 -10.73
CA ARG A 401 -31.20 57.25 -11.19
C ARG A 401 -32.38 56.25 -11.07
N TYR A 402 -33.20 56.46 -10.05
CA TYR A 402 -34.49 55.79 -9.86
C TYR A 402 -35.59 56.52 -10.64
N ILE A 403 -36.50 55.77 -11.29
CA ILE A 403 -37.80 56.25 -11.75
C ILE A 403 -38.84 55.48 -10.93
N PRO A 404 -39.73 56.14 -10.15
CA PRO A 404 -40.73 55.43 -9.36
C PRO A 404 -41.85 54.86 -10.25
N THR A 405 -41.99 53.54 -10.28
CA THR A 405 -43.30 52.89 -10.46
C THR A 405 -44.01 52.82 -9.09
N PRO A 406 -45.36 52.82 -9.03
CA PRO A 406 -46.09 52.83 -7.77
C PRO A 406 -45.93 51.54 -6.96
N GLU A 407 -46.02 51.65 -5.64
CA GLU A 407 -46.06 50.53 -4.71
C GLU A 407 -47.42 49.81 -4.81
N GLY A 408 -47.41 48.50 -5.04
CA GLY A 408 -48.62 47.68 -5.16
C GLY A 408 -48.30 46.19 -5.33
N ASP A 409 -47.69 45.84 -6.45
CA ASP A 409 -47.44 44.44 -6.84
C ASP A 409 -46.09 43.93 -6.31
N ILE A 410 -46.06 43.50 -5.05
CA ILE A 410 -45.00 42.62 -4.54
C ILE A 410 -45.41 41.18 -4.86
N ASP A 411 -44.95 40.70 -6.01
CA ASP A 411 -45.12 39.31 -6.45
C ASP A 411 -44.36 38.35 -5.51
N VAL A 412 -45.10 37.69 -4.62
CA VAL A 412 -44.55 36.84 -3.54
C VAL A 412 -43.90 35.57 -4.09
N GLU A 413 -44.39 35.02 -5.20
CA GLU A 413 -43.80 33.83 -5.84
C GLU A 413 -42.36 34.13 -6.31
N SER A 414 -42.07 35.38 -6.70
CA SER A 414 -40.73 35.82 -7.09
C SER A 414 -39.72 35.84 -5.93
N ALA A 415 -40.16 35.79 -4.67
CA ALA A 415 -39.29 35.83 -3.50
C ALA A 415 -38.70 34.45 -3.16
N GLU A 416 -39.53 33.40 -3.12
CA GLU A 416 -39.06 32.04 -2.81
C GLU A 416 -38.16 31.49 -3.92
N VAL A 417 -38.47 31.76 -5.19
CA VAL A 417 -37.61 31.40 -6.34
C VAL A 417 -36.25 32.12 -6.31
N ARG A 418 -36.15 33.27 -5.62
CA ARG A 418 -34.85 33.94 -5.36
C ARG A 418 -34.14 33.39 -4.12
N LEU A 419 -34.87 32.96 -3.09
CA LEU A 419 -34.30 32.34 -1.89
C LEU A 419 -33.72 30.95 -2.21
N LEU A 420 -34.42 30.11 -2.98
CA LEU A 420 -33.88 28.83 -3.46
C LEU A 420 -32.58 29.01 -4.26
N LYS A 421 -32.48 30.09 -5.04
CA LYS A 421 -31.26 30.47 -5.77
C LYS A 421 -30.21 31.17 -4.90
N SER A 422 -30.49 31.49 -3.63
CA SER A 422 -29.52 32.09 -2.70
C SER A 422 -28.67 31.04 -1.99
N SER A 423 -29.16 29.81 -1.84
CA SER A 423 -28.50 28.73 -1.10
C SER A 423 -27.36 28.07 -1.87
N ALA A 424 -27.50 27.92 -3.20
CA ALA A 424 -26.46 27.32 -4.04
C ALA A 424 -25.31 28.28 -4.39
N ASN A 425 -25.44 29.58 -4.12
CA ASN A 425 -24.43 30.57 -4.50
C ASN A 425 -23.13 30.38 -3.73
N GLY A 426 -21.98 30.34 -4.40
CA GLY A 426 -20.67 30.30 -3.74
C GLY A 426 -20.39 29.05 -2.88
N ALA A 427 -21.24 28.01 -2.92
CA ALA A 427 -21.10 26.82 -2.08
C ALA A 427 -19.74 26.11 -2.25
N PHE A 428 -19.20 26.05 -3.48
CA PHE A 428 -17.85 25.52 -3.67
C PHE A 428 -16.75 26.46 -3.20
N ILE A 429 -16.97 27.79 -3.24
CA ILE A 429 -16.02 28.76 -2.67
C ILE A 429 -15.91 28.54 -1.16
N HIS A 430 -17.04 28.39 -0.45
CA HIS A 430 -17.04 28.06 0.98
C HIS A 430 -16.39 26.70 1.30
N GLY A 431 -16.56 25.69 0.44
CA GLY A 431 -15.88 24.40 0.59
C GLY A 431 -14.36 24.45 0.36
N LEU A 432 -13.89 25.37 -0.50
CA LEU A 432 -12.46 25.63 -0.73
C LEU A 432 -11.83 26.53 0.34
N GLU A 433 -12.58 27.48 0.89
CA GLU A 433 -12.15 28.39 1.97
C GLU A 433 -12.27 27.75 3.38
N ASP A 434 -12.62 26.46 3.49
CA ASP A 434 -12.81 25.78 4.77
C ASP A 434 -11.51 25.63 5.57
N SER A 435 -11.59 25.79 6.89
CA SER A 435 -10.45 25.59 7.81
C SER A 435 -9.93 24.15 7.89
N PHE A 436 -10.65 23.15 7.36
CA PHE A 436 -10.27 21.74 7.40
C PHE A 436 -9.99 21.17 5.99
N GLN A 437 -8.79 20.59 5.82
CA GLN A 437 -8.35 19.98 4.56
C GLN A 437 -9.30 18.91 3.99
N ASP A 438 -10.05 18.22 4.85
CA ASP A 438 -10.98 17.15 4.44
C ASP A 438 -12.21 17.71 3.70
N VAL A 439 -12.55 18.98 3.95
CA VAL A 439 -13.58 19.71 3.19
C VAL A 439 -12.97 20.30 1.93
N ARG A 440 -11.78 20.94 2.04
CA ARG A 440 -11.06 21.53 0.88
C ARG A 440 -10.81 20.49 -0.22
N ASN A 441 -10.33 19.29 0.14
CA ASN A 441 -10.13 18.19 -0.80
C ASN A 441 -11.45 17.65 -1.37
N ALA A 442 -12.48 17.45 -0.55
CA ALA A 442 -13.78 16.98 -1.03
C ALA A 442 -14.46 17.97 -1.99
N ALA A 443 -14.19 19.28 -1.84
CA ALA A 443 -14.58 20.31 -2.80
C ALA A 443 -13.75 20.22 -4.09
N ILE A 444 -12.42 20.15 -4.03
CA ILE A 444 -11.54 19.96 -5.20
C ILE A 444 -11.92 18.73 -6.03
N ASP A 445 -12.10 17.57 -5.41
CA ASP A 445 -12.49 16.32 -6.07
C ASP A 445 -13.84 16.47 -6.81
N SER A 446 -14.78 17.18 -6.19
CA SER A 446 -16.13 17.38 -6.71
C SER A 446 -16.17 18.40 -7.85
N ILE A 447 -15.37 19.46 -7.75
CA ILE A 447 -15.11 20.39 -8.84
C ILE A 447 -14.45 19.66 -10.02
N CYS A 448 -13.53 18.72 -9.75
CA CYS A 448 -12.92 17.88 -10.78
C CYS A 448 -13.95 17.02 -11.52
N GLU A 449 -14.72 16.21 -10.80
CA GLU A 449 -15.78 15.35 -11.39
C GLU A 449 -16.78 16.14 -12.23
N LEU A 450 -17.26 17.29 -11.73
CA LEU A 450 -18.21 18.12 -12.47
C LEU A 450 -17.56 18.80 -13.68
N SER A 451 -16.29 19.21 -13.58
CA SER A 451 -15.53 19.81 -14.70
C SER A 451 -15.22 18.81 -15.81
N MET A 452 -15.04 17.52 -15.49
CA MET A 452 -14.87 16.45 -16.47
C MET A 452 -16.14 16.20 -17.31
N HIS A 453 -17.33 16.60 -16.81
CA HIS A 453 -18.60 16.45 -17.50
C HIS A 453 -19.17 17.76 -18.09
N ASN A 454 -18.91 18.92 -17.49
CA ASN A 454 -19.48 20.20 -17.92
C ASN A 454 -18.38 21.22 -18.28
N GLN A 455 -18.23 21.47 -19.59
CA GLN A 455 -17.26 22.44 -20.13
C GLN A 455 -17.48 23.89 -19.67
N LYS A 456 -18.73 24.32 -19.43
CA LYS A 456 -19.01 25.69 -18.97
C LYS A 456 -18.56 25.87 -17.52
N PHE A 457 -18.86 24.88 -16.68
CA PHE A 457 -18.42 24.84 -15.29
C PHE A 457 -16.89 24.76 -15.20
N SER A 458 -16.27 23.83 -15.95
CA SER A 458 -14.82 23.68 -16.06
C SER A 458 -14.10 25.01 -16.34
N LYS A 459 -14.56 25.77 -17.35
CA LYS A 459 -13.98 27.08 -17.68
C LYS A 459 -14.07 28.13 -16.57
N ARG A 460 -15.02 28.01 -15.62
CA ARG A 460 -15.12 28.89 -14.44
C ARG A 460 -14.36 28.31 -13.22
N ALA A 461 -14.20 26.99 -13.15
CA ALA A 461 -13.53 26.29 -12.06
C ALA A 461 -12.00 26.44 -12.09
N VAL A 462 -11.39 26.63 -13.27
CA VAL A 462 -9.93 26.73 -13.43
C VAL A 462 -9.30 27.80 -12.51
N GLU A 463 -9.90 28.99 -12.40
CA GLU A 463 -9.42 30.06 -11.51
C GLU A 463 -9.29 29.55 -10.07
N PHE A 464 -10.39 29.08 -9.48
CA PHE A 464 -10.44 28.60 -8.10
C PHE A 464 -9.51 27.41 -7.84
N LEU A 465 -9.32 26.50 -8.80
CA LEU A 465 -8.36 25.40 -8.65
C LEU A 465 -6.91 25.89 -8.68
N VAL A 466 -6.58 26.88 -9.50
CA VAL A 466 -5.25 27.51 -9.52
C VAL A 466 -5.00 28.32 -8.25
N ASP A 467 -6.02 28.94 -7.65
CA ASP A 467 -5.89 29.61 -6.34
C ASP A 467 -5.48 28.62 -5.23
N MET A 468 -6.03 27.39 -5.24
CA MET A 468 -5.62 26.32 -4.30
C MET A 468 -4.16 25.86 -4.47
N PHE A 469 -3.43 26.33 -5.48
CA PHE A 469 -1.97 26.10 -5.58
C PHE A 469 -1.17 26.94 -4.58
N GLN A 470 -1.82 27.85 -3.84
CA GLN A 470 -1.21 28.63 -2.76
C GLN A 470 -1.73 28.22 -1.36
N ASP A 471 -2.39 27.06 -1.27
CA ASP A 471 -2.86 26.49 0.00
C ASP A 471 -1.69 26.16 0.96
N GLU A 472 -1.89 26.42 2.24
CA GLU A 472 -0.93 26.18 3.31
C GLU A 472 -0.58 24.68 3.51
N ILE A 473 -1.39 23.76 2.98
CA ILE A 473 -1.25 22.30 3.11
C ILE A 473 -0.87 21.65 1.78
N ASP A 474 0.29 20.99 1.79
CA ASP A 474 0.92 20.35 0.62
C ASP A 474 -0.02 19.36 -0.09
N PHE A 475 -0.79 18.59 0.68
CA PHE A 475 -1.77 17.62 0.16
C PHE A 475 -2.93 18.29 -0.60
N VAL A 476 -3.38 19.47 -0.17
CA VAL A 476 -4.44 20.24 -0.85
C VAL A 476 -3.90 20.84 -2.16
N ARG A 477 -2.68 21.41 -2.14
CA ARG A 477 -1.99 21.88 -3.35
C ARG A 477 -1.85 20.74 -4.36
N LEU A 478 -1.33 19.59 -3.92
CA LEU A 478 -1.13 18.39 -4.72
C LEU A 478 -2.43 17.89 -5.37
N ASN A 479 -3.52 17.78 -4.60
CA ASN A 479 -4.80 17.31 -5.15
C ASN A 479 -5.37 18.30 -6.17
N SER A 480 -5.26 19.61 -5.95
CA SER A 480 -5.70 20.60 -6.95
C SER A 480 -4.91 20.48 -8.25
N ILE A 481 -3.58 20.36 -8.18
CA ILE A 481 -2.71 20.21 -9.36
C ILE A 481 -3.04 18.93 -10.13
N ILE A 482 -3.23 17.81 -9.42
CA ILE A 482 -3.64 16.52 -10.00
C ILE A 482 -5.03 16.64 -10.65
N SER A 483 -5.97 17.33 -10.01
CA SER A 483 -7.33 17.52 -10.51
C SER A 483 -7.38 18.44 -11.73
N LEU A 484 -6.61 19.53 -11.74
CA LEU A 484 -6.46 20.38 -12.93
C LEU A 484 -5.79 19.62 -14.09
N ARG A 485 -4.82 18.74 -13.79
CA ARG A 485 -4.21 17.83 -14.78
C ARG A 485 -5.23 16.85 -15.37
N LYS A 486 -6.08 16.21 -14.54
CA LYS A 486 -7.18 15.32 -15.00
C LYS A 486 -8.08 16.05 -15.99
N ILE A 487 -8.59 17.23 -15.62
CA ILE A 487 -9.42 18.07 -16.50
C ILE A 487 -8.69 18.39 -17.82
N GLY A 488 -7.42 18.82 -17.73
CA GLY A 488 -6.58 19.20 -18.88
C GLY A 488 -6.36 18.08 -19.91
N THR A 489 -6.35 16.80 -19.49
CA THR A 489 -6.26 15.67 -20.43
C THR A 489 -7.50 15.49 -21.30
N LEU A 490 -8.68 15.91 -20.83
CA LEU A 490 -9.93 15.81 -21.59
C LEU A 490 -10.21 17.08 -22.41
N GLN A 491 -9.91 18.25 -21.86
CA GLN A 491 -10.19 19.54 -22.49
C GLN A 491 -9.03 20.53 -22.22
N PRO A 492 -8.46 21.19 -23.24
CA PRO A 492 -7.36 22.14 -23.04
C PRO A 492 -7.75 23.29 -22.12
N ILE A 493 -7.02 23.43 -21.02
CA ILE A 493 -7.20 24.51 -20.04
C ILE A 493 -6.47 25.75 -20.53
N GLU A 494 -7.18 26.86 -20.66
CA GLU A 494 -6.64 28.12 -21.18
C GLU A 494 -6.18 28.99 -20.01
N LEU A 495 -4.87 29.07 -19.77
CA LEU A 495 -4.27 29.96 -18.76
C LEU A 495 -3.97 31.32 -19.38
N ASP A 496 -4.25 32.40 -18.65
CA ASP A 496 -3.89 33.77 -19.03
C ASP A 496 -2.53 34.18 -18.45
N SER A 497 -2.31 35.49 -18.26
CA SER A 497 -1.03 35.99 -17.71
C SER A 497 -0.95 35.94 -16.18
N GLU A 498 -2.08 35.83 -15.48
CA GLU A 498 -2.14 35.88 -14.00
C GLU A 498 -2.14 34.45 -13.45
N LEU A 499 -3.02 33.59 -13.97
CA LEU A 499 -3.07 32.17 -13.63
C LEU A 499 -1.78 31.43 -13.98
N LEU A 500 -1.08 31.85 -15.05
CA LEU A 500 0.23 31.29 -15.39
C LEU A 500 1.32 31.68 -14.38
N GLN A 501 1.30 32.90 -13.83
CA GLN A 501 2.28 33.31 -12.81
C GLN A 501 2.04 32.60 -11.47
N ILE A 502 0.77 32.40 -11.08
CA ILE A 502 0.40 31.57 -9.93
C ILE A 502 0.89 30.12 -10.16
N THR A 503 0.63 29.54 -11.34
CA THR A 503 1.08 28.18 -11.66
C THR A 503 2.62 28.05 -11.67
N LEU A 504 3.34 29.08 -12.14
CA LEU A 504 4.80 29.09 -12.14
C LEU A 504 5.42 29.27 -10.74
N SER A 505 4.69 29.82 -9.76
CA SER A 505 5.22 29.91 -8.39
C SER A 505 5.42 28.53 -7.76
N VAL A 506 4.55 27.57 -8.08
CA VAL A 506 4.59 26.14 -7.65
C VAL A 506 5.90 25.44 -8.05
N LEU A 507 6.61 25.91 -9.07
CA LEU A 507 7.95 25.40 -9.42
C LEU A 507 9.00 25.61 -8.32
N ASN A 508 8.67 26.38 -7.27
CA ASN A 508 9.53 26.67 -6.14
C ASN A 508 9.09 25.97 -4.83
N ASP A 509 8.12 25.04 -4.91
CA ASP A 509 7.60 24.31 -3.76
C ASP A 509 8.69 23.49 -3.04
N ALA A 510 8.50 23.27 -1.75
CA ALA A 510 9.37 22.44 -0.93
C ALA A 510 9.23 20.95 -1.29
N ASP A 511 7.99 20.49 -1.54
CA ASP A 511 7.72 19.08 -1.84
C ASP A 511 8.03 18.76 -3.33
N PRO A 512 8.99 17.84 -3.62
CA PRO A 512 9.25 17.41 -4.99
C PRO A 512 8.04 16.73 -5.66
N ILE A 513 7.12 16.11 -4.91
CA ILE A 513 5.92 15.46 -5.47
C ILE A 513 4.94 16.52 -6.01
N VAL A 514 4.82 17.66 -5.32
CA VAL A 514 4.07 18.83 -5.80
C VAL A 514 4.70 19.41 -7.06
N ARG A 515 6.04 19.58 -7.09
CA ARG A 515 6.75 20.09 -8.27
C ARG A 515 6.64 19.15 -9.49
N GLU A 516 6.87 17.85 -9.31
CA GLU A 516 6.69 16.84 -10.37
C GLU A 516 5.25 16.83 -10.91
N SER A 517 4.26 16.93 -10.03
CA SER A 517 2.86 17.03 -10.41
C SER A 517 2.56 18.31 -11.20
N ALA A 518 3.17 19.44 -10.81
CA ALA A 518 3.05 20.71 -11.52
C ALA A 518 3.66 20.64 -12.93
N HIS A 519 4.83 20.01 -13.11
CA HIS A 519 5.41 19.74 -14.43
C HIS A 519 4.45 18.88 -15.29
N GLY A 520 3.84 17.86 -14.69
CA GLY A 520 2.86 17.01 -15.36
C GLY A 520 1.55 17.73 -15.74
N MET A 521 1.15 18.74 -14.97
CA MET A 521 -0.03 19.58 -15.24
C MET A 521 0.28 20.64 -16.31
N LEU A 522 1.44 21.27 -16.24
CA LEU A 522 1.92 22.22 -17.25
C LEU A 522 2.10 21.62 -18.66
N GLY A 523 2.26 20.29 -18.76
CA GLY A 523 2.23 19.58 -20.05
C GLY A 523 0.87 19.56 -20.76
N VAL A 524 -0.25 19.80 -20.05
CA VAL A 524 -1.62 19.73 -20.63
C VAL A 524 -2.33 21.08 -20.78
N VAL A 525 -1.76 22.18 -20.28
CA VAL A 525 -2.35 23.52 -20.39
C VAL A 525 -2.05 24.20 -21.72
N ARG A 526 -2.85 25.23 -22.04
CA ARG A 526 -2.69 26.13 -23.18
C ARG A 526 -2.47 27.55 -22.68
N ILE A 527 -1.30 28.12 -22.98
CA ILE A 527 -1.03 29.52 -22.72
C ILE A 527 -1.81 30.39 -23.72
N THR A 528 -2.62 31.33 -23.21
CA THR A 528 -3.48 32.19 -24.02
C THR A 528 -2.69 33.28 -24.74
N SER A 529 -1.74 33.92 -24.04
CA SER A 529 -0.86 34.97 -24.55
C SER A 529 0.47 34.39 -25.00
N PRO A 530 0.74 34.22 -26.32
CA PRO A 530 1.91 33.46 -26.78
C PRO A 530 3.26 34.14 -26.49
N GLU A 531 3.24 35.43 -26.18
CA GLU A 531 4.40 36.22 -25.76
C GLU A 531 4.98 35.76 -24.41
N LEU A 532 4.23 34.99 -23.63
CA LEU A 532 4.66 34.42 -22.34
C LEU A 532 5.40 33.09 -22.49
N ILE A 533 5.45 32.49 -23.69
CA ILE A 533 6.13 31.21 -23.94
C ILE A 533 7.65 31.28 -23.64
N PRO A 534 8.40 32.35 -24.01
CA PRO A 534 9.82 32.44 -23.70
C PRO A 534 10.13 32.57 -22.20
N SER A 535 9.30 33.30 -21.43
CA SER A 535 9.41 33.34 -19.97
C SER A 535 9.10 31.98 -19.35
N PHE A 536 7.98 31.35 -19.73
CA PHE A 536 7.59 30.02 -19.27
C PHE A 536 8.72 28.96 -19.44
N ILE A 537 9.35 28.92 -20.63
CA ILE A 537 10.48 28.01 -20.89
C ILE A 537 11.70 28.36 -20.01
N LYS A 538 12.01 29.65 -19.87
CA LYS A 538 13.12 30.14 -19.03
C LYS A 538 12.90 29.79 -17.55
N ASP A 539 11.68 29.92 -17.04
CA ASP A 539 11.35 29.70 -15.63
C ASP A 539 11.39 28.19 -15.30
N LEU A 540 10.99 27.32 -16.23
CA LEU A 540 11.24 25.86 -16.15
C LEU A 540 12.75 25.51 -16.20
N MET A 541 13.55 26.20 -17.02
CA MET A 541 15.01 26.01 -17.04
C MET A 541 15.69 26.51 -15.75
N ALA A 542 15.17 27.57 -15.14
CA ALA A 542 15.60 28.05 -13.83
C ALA A 542 15.23 27.05 -12.72
N SER A 543 14.02 26.45 -12.77
CA SER A 543 13.62 25.36 -11.87
C SER A 543 14.57 24.16 -11.97
N MET A 544 14.82 23.65 -13.18
CA MET A 544 15.79 22.56 -13.44
C MET A 544 17.22 22.87 -12.93
N SER A 545 17.59 24.16 -12.89
CA SER A 545 18.89 24.61 -12.38
C SER A 545 18.94 24.74 -10.85
N ARG A 546 17.77 24.86 -10.20
CA ARG A 546 17.58 24.94 -8.75
C ARG A 546 17.37 23.56 -8.13
N TYR A 547 16.67 22.66 -8.84
CA TYR A 547 16.30 21.31 -8.45
C TYR A 547 16.74 20.30 -9.53
N PRO A 548 18.01 19.86 -9.55
CA PRO A 548 18.53 18.94 -10.56
C PRO A 548 17.80 17.59 -10.61
N GLU A 549 17.17 17.17 -9.51
CA GLU A 549 16.32 15.99 -9.41
C GLU A 549 15.11 16.04 -10.36
N ASP A 550 14.58 17.24 -10.64
CA ASP A 550 13.37 17.43 -11.45
C ASP A 550 13.64 17.41 -12.97
N GLN A 551 14.92 17.26 -13.38
CA GLN A 551 15.34 17.28 -14.79
C GLN A 551 14.47 16.39 -15.70
N LEU A 552 14.11 15.19 -15.23
CA LEU A 552 13.36 14.21 -16.02
C LEU A 552 11.86 14.56 -16.14
N SER A 553 11.24 15.12 -15.10
CA SER A 553 9.83 15.54 -15.16
C SER A 553 9.66 16.83 -15.98
N ILE A 554 10.63 17.75 -15.91
CA ILE A 554 10.71 18.94 -16.77
C ILE A 554 10.90 18.56 -18.25
N TYR A 555 11.72 17.55 -18.55
CA TYR A 555 11.86 17.03 -19.93
C TYR A 555 10.59 16.39 -20.48
N GLN A 556 9.77 15.75 -19.65
CA GLN A 556 8.45 15.28 -20.05
C GLN A 556 7.47 16.44 -20.30
N CYS A 557 7.49 17.48 -19.47
CA CYS A 557 6.72 18.71 -19.71
C CYS A 557 7.09 19.37 -21.05
N PHE A 558 8.40 19.45 -21.38
CA PHE A 558 8.86 20.01 -22.66
C PHE A 558 8.46 19.17 -23.89
N ARG A 559 8.28 17.85 -23.75
CA ARG A 559 7.73 16.99 -24.81
C ARG A 559 6.28 17.36 -25.12
N ASP A 560 5.43 17.40 -24.08
CA ASP A 560 3.98 17.56 -24.25
C ASP A 560 3.57 18.96 -24.75
N PHE A 561 4.45 19.95 -24.56
CA PHE A 561 4.29 21.34 -25.01
C PHE A 561 4.37 21.56 -26.55
N GLU A 562 4.54 20.50 -27.36
CA GLU A 562 4.73 20.53 -28.83
C GLU A 562 3.90 21.61 -29.55
N LYS A 563 2.59 21.65 -29.27
CA LYS A 563 1.55 22.32 -30.08
C LYS A 563 1.73 23.84 -30.24
N PHE A 564 2.54 24.47 -29.38
CA PHE A 564 2.69 25.94 -29.32
C PHE A 564 4.00 26.45 -29.91
N ILE A 565 5.05 25.63 -29.88
CA ILE A 565 6.43 25.98 -30.26
C ILE A 565 6.57 26.38 -31.74
N PRO A 566 5.90 25.76 -32.74
CA PRO A 566 6.06 26.09 -34.16
C PRO A 566 5.82 27.54 -34.58
N LYS A 567 5.14 28.35 -33.75
CA LYS A 567 4.87 29.78 -34.02
C LYS A 567 5.94 30.71 -33.43
N PHE A 568 6.74 30.22 -32.48
CA PHE A 568 7.66 31.03 -31.66
C PHE A 568 9.12 30.55 -31.71
N PHE A 569 9.40 29.41 -32.36
CA PHE A 569 10.74 28.86 -32.50
C PHE A 569 11.68 29.79 -33.31
N LYS A 570 12.37 30.68 -32.60
CA LYS A 570 13.50 31.48 -33.07
C LYS A 570 14.72 31.01 -32.30
N MET A 571 15.61 30.23 -32.93
CA MET A 571 16.90 29.94 -32.31
C MET A 571 17.71 31.25 -32.20
N GLU A 572 18.33 31.47 -31.06
CA GLU A 572 19.31 32.54 -30.92
C GLU A 572 20.56 32.23 -31.77
N SER A 573 21.23 33.29 -32.26
CA SER A 573 22.41 33.15 -33.13
C SER A 573 23.60 32.42 -32.47
N SER A 574 23.59 32.32 -31.14
CA SER A 574 24.48 31.51 -30.31
C SER A 574 24.45 30.03 -30.70
N TYR A 575 23.24 29.45 -30.83
CA TYR A 575 23.00 28.04 -31.16
C TYR A 575 23.39 27.64 -32.59
N ILE A 576 23.66 28.61 -33.47
CA ILE A 576 24.03 28.36 -34.87
C ILE A 576 25.56 28.27 -35.03
N SER A 577 26.32 28.84 -34.09
CA SER A 577 27.72 29.22 -34.32
C SER A 577 28.75 28.37 -33.57
N LYS A 578 28.35 27.60 -32.55
CA LYS A 578 29.27 26.78 -31.73
C LYS A 578 28.56 25.51 -31.25
N GLU A 579 29.24 24.37 -31.34
CA GLU A 579 28.77 23.09 -30.78
C GLU A 579 28.71 23.19 -29.25
N ILE A 580 27.49 23.09 -28.70
CA ILE A 580 27.21 23.15 -27.25
C ILE A 580 27.39 21.74 -26.66
N ASN A 581 27.84 21.64 -25.41
CA ASN A 581 28.04 20.35 -24.73
C ASN A 581 26.76 19.49 -24.77
N GLN A 582 26.86 18.27 -25.32
CA GLN A 582 25.76 17.30 -25.43
C GLN A 582 25.08 16.94 -24.10
N ASN A 583 25.76 17.13 -22.97
CA ASN A 583 25.23 16.88 -21.63
C ASN A 583 24.70 18.14 -20.91
N ALA A 584 24.71 19.32 -21.53
CA ALA A 584 24.19 20.55 -20.89
C ALA A 584 22.65 20.51 -20.76
N PRO A 585 22.07 20.62 -19.55
CA PRO A 585 20.63 20.37 -19.35
C PRO A 585 19.71 21.29 -20.15
N GLU A 586 20.05 22.57 -20.27
CA GLU A 586 19.33 23.58 -21.07
C GLU A 586 19.33 23.24 -22.57
N HIS A 587 20.47 22.74 -23.09
CA HIS A 587 20.61 22.37 -24.50
C HIS A 587 19.79 21.13 -24.83
N ILE A 588 19.78 20.13 -23.96
CA ILE A 588 18.92 18.95 -24.08
C ILE A 588 17.44 19.36 -24.07
N GLY A 589 17.02 20.24 -23.15
CA GLY A 589 15.65 20.77 -23.10
C GLY A 589 15.25 21.51 -24.38
N ASN A 590 16.13 22.37 -24.91
CA ASN A 590 15.90 23.06 -26.19
C ASN A 590 15.84 22.09 -27.38
N LEU A 591 16.62 21.00 -27.38
CA LEU A 591 16.52 19.95 -28.40
C LEU A 591 15.21 19.15 -28.28
N ILE A 592 14.75 18.82 -27.07
CA ILE A 592 13.44 18.18 -26.83
C ILE A 592 12.33 19.05 -27.41
N LEU A 593 12.31 20.35 -27.05
CA LEU A 593 11.33 21.32 -27.58
C LEU A 593 11.39 21.38 -29.13
N ALA A 594 12.59 21.48 -29.71
CA ALA A 594 12.76 21.59 -31.16
C ALA A 594 12.34 20.33 -31.93
N PHE A 595 12.72 19.14 -31.46
CA PHE A 595 12.39 17.89 -32.14
C PHE A 595 10.91 17.52 -31.99
N ASN A 596 10.28 17.74 -30.83
CA ASN A 596 8.82 17.60 -30.70
C ASN A 596 8.09 18.59 -31.62
N ALA A 597 8.43 19.89 -31.58
CA ALA A 597 7.86 20.89 -32.47
C ALA A 597 8.02 20.58 -33.97
N SER A 598 9.04 19.80 -34.35
CA SER A 598 9.29 19.40 -35.74
C SER A 598 8.26 18.41 -36.30
N VAL A 599 7.52 17.70 -35.44
CA VAL A 599 6.41 16.81 -35.84
C VAL A 599 5.26 17.65 -36.40
N SER A 600 4.80 18.66 -35.65
CA SER A 600 3.84 19.67 -36.12
C SER A 600 4.39 20.62 -37.21
N ASN A 601 5.70 20.89 -37.27
CA ASN A 601 6.30 21.77 -38.28
C ASN A 601 7.69 21.29 -38.75
N PRO A 602 7.76 20.43 -39.79
CA PRO A 602 9.01 19.88 -40.31
C PRO A 602 10.05 20.91 -40.78
N LYS A 603 9.67 22.18 -41.00
CA LYS A 603 10.62 23.25 -41.37
C LYS A 603 11.65 23.52 -40.27
N ILE A 604 11.34 23.21 -39.00
CA ILE A 604 12.28 23.38 -37.88
C ILE A 604 13.57 22.56 -38.11
N LEU A 605 13.48 21.39 -38.76
CA LEU A 605 14.65 20.57 -39.09
C LEU A 605 15.61 21.27 -40.07
N SER A 606 15.13 22.14 -40.95
CA SER A 606 16.00 22.93 -41.84
C SER A 606 16.70 24.11 -41.16
N ILE A 607 16.33 24.42 -39.91
CA ILE A 607 16.91 25.50 -39.10
C ILE A 607 17.95 24.94 -38.12
N LEU A 608 17.79 23.69 -37.68
CA LEU A 608 18.67 23.06 -36.70
C LEU A 608 20.12 22.86 -37.22
N PRO A 609 21.14 23.10 -36.38
CA PRO A 609 22.53 22.92 -36.76
C PRO A 609 22.88 21.42 -36.92
N LYS A 610 23.85 21.10 -37.77
CA LYS A 610 24.19 19.71 -38.13
C LYS A 610 24.55 18.80 -36.94
N TYR A 611 25.06 19.35 -35.84
CA TYR A 611 25.37 18.57 -34.64
C TYR A 611 24.12 18.15 -33.84
N ALA A 612 23.01 18.90 -33.94
CA ALA A 612 21.76 18.55 -33.25
C ALA A 612 21.23 17.17 -33.66
N PHE A 613 21.43 16.76 -34.91
CA PHE A 613 21.06 15.44 -35.42
C PHE A 613 21.93 14.31 -34.86
N ARG A 614 23.21 14.56 -34.58
CA ARG A 614 24.09 13.60 -33.87
C ARG A 614 23.69 13.48 -32.40
N HIS A 615 23.35 14.61 -31.78
CA HIS A 615 22.87 14.63 -30.39
C HIS A 615 21.52 13.92 -30.27
N TYR A 616 20.63 14.03 -31.26
CA TYR A 616 19.34 13.34 -31.28
C TYR A 616 19.47 11.82 -31.14
N GLU A 617 20.41 11.17 -31.84
CA GLU A 617 20.61 9.72 -31.71
C GLU A 617 20.95 9.34 -30.25
N TYR A 618 21.99 9.97 -29.67
CA TYR A 618 22.42 9.71 -28.29
C TYR A 618 21.35 10.08 -27.25
N LEU A 619 20.71 11.24 -27.39
CA LEU A 619 19.72 11.74 -26.43
C LEU A 619 18.39 10.97 -26.53
N ARG A 620 18.06 10.40 -27.69
CA ARG A 620 16.90 9.51 -27.85
C ARG A 620 17.13 8.15 -27.19
N ASP A 621 18.33 7.58 -27.23
CA ASP A 621 18.63 6.36 -26.46
C ASP A 621 18.73 6.65 -24.94
N LYS A 622 19.18 7.85 -24.55
CA LYS A 622 19.26 8.28 -23.14
C LYS A 622 17.90 8.67 -22.52
N PHE A 623 17.01 9.28 -23.31
CA PHE A 623 15.70 9.78 -22.89
C PHE A 623 14.60 9.34 -23.89
N PRO A 624 14.34 8.03 -24.05
CA PRO A 624 13.47 7.50 -25.10
C PRO A 624 12.03 8.03 -25.05
N ASN A 625 11.53 8.33 -23.85
CA ASN A 625 10.18 8.83 -23.64
C ASN A 625 10.05 10.36 -23.83
N CYS A 626 11.11 11.08 -24.24
CA CYS A 626 11.12 12.53 -24.43
C CYS A 626 11.31 12.99 -25.88
N PHE A 627 11.84 12.12 -26.76
CA PHE A 627 12.13 12.45 -28.17
C PHE A 627 11.21 11.68 -29.14
N PRO A 628 10.60 12.35 -30.15
CA PRO A 628 9.73 11.70 -31.12
C PRO A 628 10.53 10.98 -32.22
N GLU A 629 9.86 10.15 -33.02
CA GLU A 629 10.45 9.59 -34.24
C GLU A 629 10.49 10.64 -35.37
N VAL A 630 11.68 11.01 -35.83
CA VAL A 630 11.86 12.05 -36.86
C VAL A 630 12.64 11.52 -38.06
N LYS A 631 12.14 11.79 -39.27
CA LYS A 631 12.83 11.47 -40.52
C LYS A 631 13.89 12.54 -40.80
N ILE A 632 15.13 12.28 -40.38
CA ILE A 632 16.27 13.20 -40.54
C ILE A 632 16.54 13.49 -42.02
N PRO A 633 16.61 14.76 -42.47
CA PRO A 633 16.90 15.07 -43.87
C PRO A 633 18.32 14.69 -44.27
N GLY A 634 18.46 13.72 -45.17
CA GLY A 634 19.72 13.40 -45.84
C GLY A 634 20.55 12.25 -45.24
N ASP A 635 20.07 11.56 -44.21
CA ASP A 635 20.57 10.20 -43.94
C ASP A 635 19.90 9.19 -44.90
N ALA A 636 20.60 8.10 -45.20
CA ALA A 636 20.01 6.96 -45.89
C ALA A 636 18.94 6.31 -44.99
N PRO A 637 17.98 5.54 -45.55
CA PRO A 637 17.06 4.75 -44.74
C PRO A 637 17.79 3.57 -44.08
N ARG A 638 18.56 3.87 -43.03
CA ARG A 638 18.81 2.96 -41.93
C ARG A 638 17.44 2.66 -41.32
N GLN A 639 16.80 1.61 -41.84
CA GLN A 639 15.72 0.94 -41.12
C GLN A 639 16.20 0.72 -39.69
N SER A 640 15.41 1.11 -38.71
CA SER A 640 15.76 0.91 -37.32
C SER A 640 16.05 -0.58 -37.12
N ILE A 641 17.24 -0.89 -36.60
CA ILE A 641 17.69 -2.26 -36.32
C ILE A 641 17.01 -2.74 -35.02
N ARG A 642 15.68 -2.71 -35.07
CA ARG A 642 14.70 -3.17 -34.08
C ARG A 642 13.69 -4.14 -34.73
N VAL A 643 13.60 -4.17 -36.06
CA VAL A 643 12.89 -5.22 -36.80
C VAL A 643 13.89 -6.33 -37.16
N ASN A 644 13.49 -7.60 -36.99
CA ASN A 644 14.31 -8.83 -37.17
C ASN A 644 15.42 -9.10 -36.13
N ALA A 645 15.67 -8.23 -35.15
CA ALA A 645 16.66 -8.51 -34.09
C ALA A 645 16.15 -9.58 -33.10
N ASP A 646 14.90 -9.44 -32.68
CA ASP A 646 14.28 -10.31 -31.67
C ASP A 646 13.99 -11.70 -32.23
N ASP A 647 13.46 -11.82 -33.45
CA ASP A 647 13.19 -13.12 -34.10
C ASP A 647 14.45 -14.00 -34.24
N ASN A 648 15.57 -13.38 -34.61
CA ASN A 648 16.86 -14.08 -34.70
C ASN A 648 17.37 -14.49 -33.31
N THR A 649 17.15 -13.65 -32.29
CA THR A 649 17.51 -13.97 -30.91
C THR A 649 16.63 -15.08 -30.33
N GLN A 650 15.34 -15.09 -30.62
CA GLN A 650 14.40 -16.16 -30.29
C GLN A 650 14.77 -17.47 -30.99
N SER A 651 15.14 -17.43 -32.28
CA SER A 651 15.64 -18.61 -33.00
C SER A 651 16.92 -19.17 -32.37
N PHE A 652 17.86 -18.31 -32.00
CA PHE A 652 19.11 -18.70 -31.32
C PHE A 652 18.89 -19.23 -29.89
N MET A 653 17.90 -18.70 -29.17
CA MET A 653 17.44 -19.21 -27.89
C MET A 653 16.82 -20.61 -28.05
N ASN A 654 15.93 -20.81 -29.01
CA ASN A 654 15.31 -22.11 -29.30
C ASN A 654 16.33 -23.18 -29.73
N GLN A 655 17.35 -22.81 -30.51
CA GLN A 655 18.49 -23.69 -30.82
C GLN A 655 19.28 -24.06 -29.55
N THR A 656 19.50 -23.10 -28.64
CA THR A 656 20.20 -23.33 -27.37
C THR A 656 19.38 -24.21 -26.42
N ILE A 657 18.06 -23.98 -26.31
CA ILE A 657 17.11 -24.83 -25.58
C ILE A 657 17.11 -26.27 -26.13
N THR A 658 17.14 -26.44 -27.45
CA THR A 658 17.23 -27.77 -28.09
C THR A 658 18.52 -28.50 -27.69
N MET A 659 19.65 -27.79 -27.60
CA MET A 659 20.90 -28.36 -27.10
C MET A 659 20.82 -28.71 -25.60
N VAL A 660 20.14 -27.91 -24.78
CA VAL A 660 19.90 -28.20 -23.35
C VAL A 660 19.08 -29.48 -23.18
N PHE A 661 17.96 -29.65 -23.89
CA PHE A 661 17.15 -30.87 -23.80
C PHE A 661 17.87 -32.12 -24.35
N SER A 662 18.82 -31.96 -25.28
CA SER A 662 19.66 -33.08 -25.74
C SER A 662 20.48 -33.74 -24.61
N MET A 663 20.77 -33.01 -23.53
CA MET A 663 21.51 -33.53 -22.38
C MET A 663 20.79 -34.68 -21.66
N GLY A 664 19.45 -34.74 -21.70
CA GLY A 664 18.70 -35.85 -21.11
C GLY A 664 19.07 -37.20 -21.71
N ASN A 665 19.44 -37.23 -23.00
CA ASN A 665 19.92 -38.44 -23.68
C ASN A 665 21.41 -38.71 -23.41
N LEU A 666 22.23 -37.67 -23.19
CA LEU A 666 23.62 -37.81 -22.77
C LEU A 666 23.73 -38.38 -21.34
N PHE A 667 22.80 -38.03 -20.44
CA PHE A 667 22.70 -38.65 -19.11
C PHE A 667 22.30 -40.12 -19.17
N LYS A 668 21.29 -40.47 -19.99
CA LYS A 668 20.86 -41.87 -20.21
C LYS A 668 21.94 -42.76 -20.83
N THR A 669 22.87 -42.18 -21.59
CA THR A 669 24.00 -42.89 -22.25
C THR A 669 25.33 -42.80 -21.50
N GLY A 670 25.42 -41.96 -20.46
CA GLY A 670 26.61 -41.83 -19.61
C GLY A 670 27.77 -41.02 -20.19
N ASP A 671 27.65 -40.37 -21.36
CA ASP A 671 28.73 -39.52 -21.90
C ASP A 671 28.74 -38.13 -21.22
N PHE A 672 29.22 -38.13 -19.98
CA PHE A 672 29.47 -36.92 -19.22
C PHE A 672 30.52 -36.01 -19.86
N LYS A 673 31.40 -36.52 -20.73
CA LYS A 673 32.40 -35.71 -21.44
C LYS A 673 31.77 -34.94 -22.60
N ALA A 674 30.75 -35.48 -23.27
CA ALA A 674 29.90 -34.72 -24.18
C ALA A 674 29.02 -33.72 -23.43
N ALA A 675 28.38 -34.14 -22.33
CA ALA A 675 27.51 -33.26 -21.55
C ALA A 675 28.23 -31.99 -21.07
N LEU A 676 29.44 -32.11 -20.51
CA LEU A 676 30.26 -30.96 -20.08
C LEU A 676 30.69 -30.04 -21.25
N ARG A 677 30.83 -30.57 -22.48
CA ARG A 677 31.06 -29.73 -23.67
C ARG A 677 29.80 -28.95 -24.07
N VAL A 678 28.63 -29.62 -24.06
CA VAL A 678 27.33 -28.98 -24.36
C VAL A 678 27.04 -27.88 -23.34
N ILE A 679 27.20 -28.15 -22.03
CA ILE A 679 27.07 -27.16 -20.97
C ILE A 679 27.92 -25.91 -21.25
N LYS A 680 29.21 -26.09 -21.55
CA LYS A 680 30.12 -24.96 -21.82
C LYS A 680 29.72 -24.14 -23.05
N VAL A 681 29.09 -24.74 -24.07
CA VAL A 681 28.55 -24.02 -25.23
C VAL A 681 27.27 -23.27 -24.84
N CYS A 682 26.29 -23.95 -24.24
CA CYS A 682 25.02 -23.34 -23.83
C CYS A 682 25.24 -22.17 -22.86
N THR A 683 26.05 -22.33 -21.82
CA THR A 683 26.39 -21.26 -20.85
C THR A 683 27.06 -20.04 -21.52
N ASN A 684 27.77 -20.23 -22.63
CA ASN A 684 28.33 -19.10 -23.39
C ASN A 684 27.28 -18.41 -24.29
N ASN A 685 26.36 -19.16 -24.92
CA ASN A 685 25.23 -18.59 -25.66
C ASN A 685 24.31 -17.78 -24.72
N LEU A 686 23.98 -18.33 -23.56
CA LEU A 686 23.03 -17.75 -22.61
C LEU A 686 23.54 -16.44 -22.00
N LYS A 687 24.86 -16.26 -21.83
CA LYS A 687 25.48 -14.98 -21.40
C LYS A 687 25.26 -13.80 -22.36
N TYR A 688 24.94 -14.08 -23.63
CA TYR A 688 24.51 -13.06 -24.58
C TYR A 688 23.00 -12.81 -24.46
N ILE A 689 22.21 -13.90 -24.48
CA ILE A 689 20.73 -13.85 -24.44
C ILE A 689 20.22 -13.21 -23.14
N SER A 690 20.91 -13.42 -22.01
CA SER A 690 20.54 -12.86 -20.70
C SER A 690 20.58 -11.33 -20.63
N ARG A 691 21.12 -10.65 -21.65
CA ARG A 691 21.14 -9.19 -21.76
C ARG A 691 19.88 -8.62 -22.41
N VAL A 692 19.04 -9.46 -23.02
CA VAL A 692 17.78 -9.07 -23.67
C VAL A 692 16.66 -9.16 -22.63
N PRO A 693 16.00 -8.06 -22.22
CA PRO A 693 15.10 -8.07 -21.06
C PRO A 693 14.00 -9.14 -21.11
N SER A 694 13.36 -9.31 -22.27
CA SER A 694 12.28 -10.29 -22.50
C SER A 694 12.71 -11.76 -22.40
N LEU A 695 13.99 -12.07 -22.57
CA LEU A 695 14.55 -13.43 -22.46
C LEU A 695 15.46 -13.62 -21.24
N SER A 696 15.66 -12.56 -20.45
CA SER A 696 16.62 -12.52 -19.35
C SER A 696 16.36 -13.61 -18.29
N GLY A 697 15.13 -13.70 -17.76
CA GLY A 697 14.77 -14.66 -16.72
C GLY A 697 14.95 -16.11 -17.15
N ASN A 698 14.42 -16.48 -18.33
CA ASN A 698 14.65 -17.81 -18.93
C ASN A 698 16.15 -18.11 -19.15
N ALA A 699 16.92 -17.17 -19.71
CA ALA A 699 18.34 -17.41 -19.98
C ALA A 699 19.17 -17.60 -18.70
N ILE A 700 18.87 -16.84 -17.64
CA ILE A 700 19.53 -16.96 -16.33
C ILE A 700 19.09 -18.25 -15.62
N PHE A 701 17.80 -18.60 -15.68
CA PHE A 701 17.28 -19.85 -15.11
C PHE A 701 17.94 -21.09 -15.74
N ILE A 702 18.04 -21.13 -17.08
CA ILE A 702 18.73 -22.23 -17.79
C ILE A 702 20.22 -22.25 -17.43
N THR A 703 20.86 -21.10 -17.23
CA THR A 703 22.27 -21.04 -16.79
C THR A 703 22.43 -21.71 -15.42
N MET A 704 21.57 -21.38 -14.44
CA MET A 704 21.58 -22.03 -13.13
C MET A 704 21.23 -23.53 -13.19
N TYR A 705 20.31 -23.94 -14.08
CA TYR A 705 20.05 -25.35 -14.36
C TYR A 705 21.32 -26.06 -14.85
N LEU A 706 22.04 -25.48 -15.80
CA LEU A 706 23.29 -26.03 -16.34
C LEU A 706 24.38 -26.16 -15.26
N ASP A 707 24.52 -25.18 -14.36
CA ASP A 707 25.45 -25.25 -13.23
C ASP A 707 25.06 -26.34 -12.21
N CYS A 708 23.76 -26.56 -11.99
CA CYS A 708 23.25 -27.70 -11.22
C CYS A 708 23.57 -29.04 -11.91
N VAL A 709 23.31 -29.16 -13.22
CA VAL A 709 23.63 -30.35 -14.03
C VAL A 709 25.13 -30.65 -13.98
N GLN A 710 25.99 -29.64 -14.11
CA GLN A 710 27.44 -29.78 -13.96
C GLN A 710 27.83 -30.27 -12.55
N THR A 711 27.19 -29.75 -11.50
CA THR A 711 27.44 -30.16 -10.11
C THR A 711 26.98 -31.61 -9.85
N ILE A 712 25.91 -32.06 -10.51
CA ILE A 712 25.47 -33.47 -10.48
C ILE A 712 26.43 -34.39 -11.24
N ILE A 713 27.01 -33.94 -12.36
CA ILE A 713 28.08 -34.68 -13.06
C ILE A 713 29.31 -34.83 -12.14
N GLN A 714 29.73 -33.75 -11.47
CA GLN A 714 30.81 -33.79 -10.48
C GLN A 714 30.52 -34.81 -9.36
N ALA A 715 29.27 -34.90 -8.88
CA ALA A 715 28.86 -35.89 -7.88
C ALA A 715 28.99 -37.34 -8.38
N LYS A 716 28.49 -37.65 -9.59
CA LYS A 716 28.61 -38.99 -10.18
C LYS A 716 30.05 -39.39 -10.51
N GLN A 717 30.93 -38.42 -10.81
CA GLN A 717 32.35 -38.67 -11.09
C GLN A 717 33.15 -38.88 -9.79
N SER A 718 32.95 -38.02 -8.78
CA SER A 718 33.68 -38.07 -7.49
C SER A 718 33.41 -39.36 -6.70
N TYR A 719 32.36 -40.11 -7.03
CA TYR A 719 32.05 -41.41 -6.42
C TYR A 719 33.11 -42.50 -6.73
N PHE A 720 33.83 -42.38 -7.85
CA PHE A 720 34.83 -43.37 -8.28
C PHE A 720 36.29 -43.00 -7.93
N GLU A 721 36.50 -41.84 -7.32
CA GLU A 721 37.83 -41.32 -6.98
C GLU A 721 38.07 -41.33 -5.46
N ALA A 722 39.34 -41.38 -5.02
CA ALA A 722 39.70 -41.68 -3.63
C ALA A 722 39.82 -40.45 -2.70
N ASN A 723 39.75 -39.23 -3.23
CA ASN A 723 40.04 -37.98 -2.51
C ASN A 723 38.77 -37.20 -2.09
N SER A 724 37.60 -37.84 -2.08
CA SER A 724 36.30 -37.16 -2.22
C SER A 724 35.71 -36.50 -0.97
N PHE A 725 36.50 -36.35 0.11
CA PHE A 725 36.03 -35.92 1.44
C PHE A 725 35.44 -34.51 1.47
N THR A 726 36.19 -33.49 1.04
CA THR A 726 35.72 -32.09 0.99
C THR A 726 34.69 -31.88 -0.12
N THR A 727 34.98 -32.42 -1.31
CA THR A 727 34.18 -32.26 -2.53
C THR A 727 32.72 -32.66 -2.33
N ALA A 728 32.44 -33.69 -1.52
CA ALA A 728 31.07 -34.14 -1.22
C ALA A 728 30.24 -33.10 -0.46
N GLN A 729 30.83 -32.44 0.54
CA GLN A 729 30.18 -31.38 1.31
C GLN A 729 30.00 -30.12 0.44
N ASP A 730 31.00 -29.75 -0.35
CA ASP A 730 30.94 -28.61 -1.29
C ASP A 730 29.87 -28.81 -2.39
N ILE A 731 29.68 -30.03 -2.85
CA ILE A 731 28.61 -30.40 -3.80
C ILE A 731 27.24 -30.24 -3.12
N ALA A 732 27.07 -30.77 -1.91
CA ALA A 732 25.82 -30.70 -1.18
C ALA A 732 25.42 -29.25 -0.83
N ALA A 733 26.38 -28.43 -0.38
CA ALA A 733 26.18 -27.02 -0.09
C ALA A 733 25.75 -26.23 -1.34
N ARG A 734 26.44 -26.42 -2.47
CA ARG A 734 26.08 -25.78 -3.75
C ARG A 734 24.68 -26.19 -4.24
N LEU A 735 24.35 -27.48 -4.21
CA LEU A 735 23.04 -27.97 -4.63
C LEU A 735 21.90 -27.45 -3.73
N LEU A 736 22.12 -27.33 -2.42
CA LEU A 736 21.16 -26.67 -1.52
C LEU A 736 21.01 -25.18 -1.85
N ALA A 737 22.11 -24.43 -1.93
CA ALA A 737 22.09 -23.00 -2.23
C ALA A 737 21.37 -22.69 -3.55
N PHE A 738 21.74 -23.38 -4.65
CA PHE A 738 21.04 -23.24 -5.92
C PHE A 738 19.55 -23.57 -5.79
N SER A 739 19.16 -24.60 -5.04
CA SER A 739 17.74 -24.94 -4.88
C SER A 739 16.92 -23.85 -4.16
N TYR A 740 17.51 -23.09 -3.23
CA TYR A 740 16.79 -22.00 -2.55
C TYR A 740 16.76 -20.73 -3.40
N ILE A 741 17.88 -20.39 -4.06
CA ILE A 741 17.93 -19.26 -4.99
C ILE A 741 16.97 -19.48 -6.17
N MET A 742 16.88 -20.71 -6.71
CA MET A 742 15.95 -21.02 -7.80
C MET A 742 14.48 -20.97 -7.36
N GLU A 743 14.11 -21.42 -6.16
CA GLU A 743 12.70 -21.36 -5.70
C GLU A 743 12.24 -19.94 -5.36
N HIS A 744 13.12 -19.11 -4.77
CA HIS A 744 12.71 -17.82 -4.18
C HIS A 744 13.12 -16.58 -4.99
N ARG A 745 14.04 -16.68 -5.96
CA ARG A 745 14.47 -15.55 -6.81
C ARG A 745 13.83 -15.55 -8.21
N PHE A 746 13.01 -16.55 -8.53
CA PHE A 746 12.31 -16.64 -9.82
C PHE A 746 10.81 -16.76 -9.61
N ILE A 747 10.07 -15.91 -10.32
CA ILE A 747 8.61 -16.01 -10.41
C ILE A 747 8.24 -16.84 -11.65
N GLY A 748 6.96 -17.18 -11.82
CA GLY A 748 6.46 -17.90 -13.00
C GLY A 748 6.92 -19.36 -13.18
N LEU A 749 7.64 -19.95 -12.22
CA LEU A 749 8.15 -21.31 -12.36
C LEU A 749 7.04 -22.37 -12.50
N SER A 750 7.14 -23.16 -13.56
CA SER A 750 6.29 -24.31 -13.88
C SER A 750 6.41 -25.45 -12.85
N ILE A 751 5.45 -26.38 -12.86
CA ILE A 751 5.43 -27.55 -11.95
C ILE A 751 6.64 -28.48 -12.17
N PRO A 752 7.08 -28.81 -13.41
CA PRO A 752 8.31 -29.57 -13.65
C PRO A 752 9.56 -28.86 -13.11
N SER A 753 9.67 -27.54 -13.32
CA SER A 753 10.81 -26.75 -12.85
C SER A 753 10.88 -26.67 -11.31
N LYS A 754 9.74 -26.48 -10.63
CA LYS A 754 9.64 -26.61 -9.16
C LYS A 754 10.00 -28.02 -8.67
N THR A 755 9.57 -29.06 -9.40
CA THR A 755 9.87 -30.47 -9.09
C THR A 755 11.37 -30.76 -9.17
N PHE A 756 12.06 -30.25 -10.20
CA PHE A 756 13.52 -30.34 -10.32
C PHE A 756 14.23 -29.67 -9.13
N VAL A 757 13.86 -28.42 -8.80
CA VAL A 757 14.43 -27.65 -7.68
C VAL A 757 14.26 -28.37 -6.34
N VAL A 758 13.08 -28.95 -6.11
CA VAL A 758 12.79 -29.81 -4.94
C VAL A 758 13.69 -31.06 -4.92
N TYR A 759 13.91 -31.70 -6.06
CA TYR A 759 14.74 -32.92 -6.17
C TYR A 759 16.22 -32.64 -5.89
N LEU A 760 16.75 -31.46 -6.22
CA LEU A 760 18.12 -31.04 -5.85
C LEU A 760 18.35 -31.13 -4.34
N ARG A 761 17.35 -30.82 -3.51
CA ARG A 761 17.42 -30.90 -2.03
C ARG A 761 17.47 -32.33 -1.51
N VAL A 762 16.99 -33.30 -2.29
CA VAL A 762 17.10 -34.74 -2.00
C VAL A 762 18.50 -35.24 -2.36
N LEU A 763 19.00 -34.91 -3.55
CA LEU A 763 20.37 -35.23 -3.99
C LEU A 763 21.43 -34.62 -3.06
N ALA A 764 21.26 -33.36 -2.67
CA ALA A 764 22.17 -32.67 -1.76
C ALA A 764 22.22 -33.30 -0.36
N ASN A 765 21.07 -33.69 0.20
CA ASN A 765 21.03 -34.43 1.47
C ASN A 765 21.78 -35.76 1.39
N ILE A 766 21.70 -36.47 0.26
CA ILE A 766 22.43 -37.73 0.06
C ILE A 766 23.94 -37.44 -0.07
N ALA A 767 24.35 -36.44 -0.87
CA ALA A 767 25.75 -36.04 -0.99
C ALA A 767 26.36 -35.59 0.36
N TRP A 768 25.57 -34.92 1.22
CA TRP A 768 26.00 -34.58 2.58
C TRP A 768 26.23 -35.82 3.45
N ILE A 769 25.33 -36.81 3.36
CA ILE A 769 25.49 -38.11 4.05
C ILE A 769 26.72 -38.88 3.51
N PHE A 770 27.10 -38.72 2.24
CA PHE A 770 28.36 -39.25 1.69
C PHE A 770 29.59 -38.60 2.33
N GLY A 771 29.59 -37.28 2.50
CA GLY A 771 30.64 -36.56 3.25
C GLY A 771 30.79 -37.13 4.67
N CYS A 772 29.70 -37.14 5.44
CA CYS A 772 29.70 -37.67 6.82
C CYS A 772 30.09 -39.15 6.94
N LEU A 773 29.91 -39.97 5.89
CA LEU A 773 30.41 -41.35 5.85
C LEU A 773 31.89 -41.44 5.51
N THR A 774 32.37 -40.66 4.56
CA THR A 774 33.78 -40.73 4.13
C THR A 774 34.71 -40.18 5.21
N GLU A 775 34.30 -39.12 5.91
CA GLU A 775 34.91 -38.66 7.17
C GLU A 775 34.99 -39.76 8.26
N ALA A 776 34.11 -40.77 8.22
CA ALA A 776 34.02 -41.79 9.26
C ALA A 776 35.18 -42.80 9.31
N ASN A 777 36.09 -42.79 8.33
CA ASN A 777 37.27 -43.67 8.33
C ASN A 777 38.16 -43.51 9.58
N ASN A 778 38.09 -42.38 10.28
CA ASN A 778 38.70 -42.17 11.60
C ASN A 778 37.75 -42.47 12.79
N SER A 779 36.93 -43.51 12.65
CA SER A 779 36.20 -44.26 13.70
C SER A 779 34.99 -43.64 14.43
N GLN A 780 34.47 -42.45 14.09
CA GLN A 780 33.30 -41.89 14.81
C GLN A 780 32.08 -41.45 13.98
N GLY A 781 32.15 -41.33 12.64
CA GLY A 781 31.12 -40.67 11.84
C GLY A 781 29.69 -41.26 11.94
N LEU A 782 29.55 -42.59 12.07
CA LEU A 782 28.21 -43.21 12.23
C LEU A 782 27.52 -42.85 13.57
N SER A 783 28.27 -42.41 14.58
CA SER A 783 27.69 -41.86 15.81
C SER A 783 27.06 -40.47 15.60
N LEU A 784 27.44 -39.73 14.55
CA LEU A 784 26.91 -38.38 14.29
C LEU A 784 25.51 -38.44 13.66
N LEU A 785 25.33 -39.34 12.68
CA LEU A 785 24.05 -39.56 11.97
C LEU A 785 22.92 -39.98 12.93
N SER A 786 23.26 -40.78 13.95
CA SER A 786 22.35 -41.22 15.01
C SER A 786 22.11 -40.14 16.06
N LYS A 787 23.16 -39.53 16.63
CA LYS A 787 23.03 -38.51 17.70
C LYS A 787 22.30 -37.23 17.27
N LYS A 788 22.35 -36.84 15.99
CA LYS A 788 21.68 -35.62 15.48
C LYS A 788 20.33 -35.86 14.80
N GLY A 789 19.83 -37.11 14.73
CA GLY A 789 18.55 -37.42 14.08
C GLY A 789 18.46 -37.10 12.59
N LEU A 790 19.60 -36.87 11.90
CA LEU A 790 19.66 -36.34 10.54
C LEU A 790 18.93 -37.23 9.52
N LEU A 791 19.03 -38.56 9.68
CA LEU A 791 18.29 -39.52 8.86
C LEU A 791 16.77 -39.41 9.07
N GLN A 792 16.31 -39.12 10.29
CA GLN A 792 14.90 -38.96 10.61
C GLN A 792 14.33 -37.64 10.05
N PHE A 793 15.10 -36.55 10.09
CA PHE A 793 14.76 -35.30 9.39
C PHE A 793 14.74 -35.48 7.87
N PHE A 794 15.62 -36.31 7.30
CA PHE A 794 15.60 -36.62 5.87
C PHE A 794 14.40 -37.51 5.48
N ILE A 795 14.06 -38.52 6.29
CA ILE A 795 12.83 -39.32 6.13
C ILE A 795 11.60 -38.41 6.19
N LYS A 796 11.55 -37.45 7.12
CA LYS A 796 10.48 -36.44 7.17
C LYS A 796 10.43 -35.64 5.88
N ARG A 797 11.56 -35.08 5.41
CA ARG A 797 11.63 -34.32 4.15
C ARG A 797 11.13 -35.15 2.96
N VAL A 798 11.56 -36.40 2.80
CA VAL A 798 11.07 -37.26 1.70
C VAL A 798 9.57 -37.52 1.81
N SER A 799 9.05 -37.75 3.03
CA SER A 799 7.63 -38.03 3.27
C SER A 799 6.73 -36.79 3.03
N ASP A 800 7.19 -35.61 3.45
CA ASP A 800 6.51 -34.33 3.21
C ASP A 800 6.57 -33.90 1.74
N LEU A 801 7.55 -34.39 0.97
CA LEU A 801 7.59 -34.24 -0.49
C LEU A 801 6.66 -35.23 -1.21
N GLN A 802 6.64 -36.50 -0.82
CA GLN A 802 5.69 -37.49 -1.38
C GLN A 802 4.23 -37.03 -1.25
N ARG A 803 3.88 -36.37 -0.14
CA ARG A 803 2.55 -35.76 0.10
C ARG A 803 2.19 -34.62 -0.86
N LYS A 804 3.17 -34.02 -1.54
CA LYS A 804 2.98 -32.89 -2.49
C LYS A 804 2.94 -33.32 -3.96
N PHE A 805 3.16 -34.61 -4.27
CA PHE A 805 3.15 -35.11 -5.65
C PHE A 805 1.84 -35.85 -5.99
N GLU A 806 1.44 -35.75 -7.25
CA GLU A 806 0.34 -36.54 -7.80
C GLU A 806 0.70 -38.03 -7.89
N ARG A 807 -0.33 -38.89 -7.76
CA ARG A 807 -0.18 -40.30 -7.39
C ARG A 807 0.48 -41.22 -8.43
N ASP A 808 0.61 -40.78 -9.68
CA ASP A 808 1.08 -41.61 -10.80
C ASP A 808 2.46 -41.21 -11.36
N SER A 809 3.14 -40.21 -10.78
CA SER A 809 4.45 -39.76 -11.28
C SER A 809 5.54 -40.83 -11.16
N PHE A 810 6.42 -40.93 -12.17
CA PHE A 810 7.59 -41.82 -12.13
C PHE A 810 8.49 -41.56 -10.91
N LEU A 811 8.69 -40.28 -10.59
CA LEU A 811 9.50 -39.80 -9.47
C LEU A 811 8.99 -40.29 -8.10
N LEU A 812 7.68 -40.51 -7.94
CA LEU A 812 7.12 -41.04 -6.69
C LEU A 812 7.65 -42.44 -6.37
N LYS A 813 7.86 -43.28 -7.39
CA LYS A 813 8.35 -44.66 -7.26
C LYS A 813 9.83 -44.69 -6.82
N ASP A 814 10.64 -43.78 -7.34
CA ASP A 814 12.03 -43.62 -6.89
C ASP A 814 12.11 -43.03 -5.48
N LEU A 815 11.24 -42.07 -5.12
CA LEU A 815 11.15 -41.54 -3.76
C LEU A 815 10.69 -42.60 -2.75
N GLU A 816 9.76 -43.50 -3.12
CA GLU A 816 9.43 -44.69 -2.32
C GLU A 816 10.62 -45.65 -2.15
N LYS A 817 11.35 -45.95 -3.24
CA LYS A 817 12.56 -46.79 -3.23
C LYS A 817 13.61 -46.19 -2.27
N LEU A 818 13.81 -44.87 -2.32
CA LEU A 818 14.69 -44.13 -1.41
C LEU A 818 14.18 -44.17 0.04
N GLN A 819 12.90 -43.88 0.28
CA GLN A 819 12.31 -43.87 1.63
C GLN A 819 12.46 -45.24 2.32
N LYS A 820 12.20 -46.34 1.59
CA LYS A 820 12.37 -47.71 2.10
C LYS A 820 13.84 -47.99 2.47
N LYS A 821 14.81 -47.52 1.67
CA LYS A 821 16.24 -47.59 2.00
C LYS A 821 16.62 -46.69 3.20
N LEU A 822 16.12 -45.47 3.26
CA LEU A 822 16.38 -44.52 4.36
C LEU A 822 15.87 -45.05 5.70
N VAL A 823 14.67 -45.63 5.75
CA VAL A 823 14.12 -46.28 6.95
C VAL A 823 15.00 -47.46 7.37
N LYS A 824 15.43 -48.32 6.43
CA LYS A 824 16.38 -49.42 6.71
C LYS A 824 17.70 -48.89 7.29
N ALA A 825 18.27 -47.84 6.69
CA ALA A 825 19.51 -47.20 7.14
C ALA A 825 19.37 -46.48 8.50
N SER A 826 18.19 -45.94 8.82
CA SER A 826 17.91 -45.30 10.11
C SER A 826 17.67 -46.31 11.24
N LEU A 827 17.09 -47.48 10.93
CA LEU A 827 16.91 -48.58 11.89
C LEU A 827 18.19 -49.40 12.08
N SER A 828 19.04 -49.47 11.06
CA SER A 828 20.29 -50.24 11.05
C SER A 828 21.39 -49.47 10.29
N PRO A 829 22.05 -48.49 10.93
CA PRO A 829 23.10 -47.68 10.30
C PRO A 829 24.39 -48.49 10.18
N THR A 830 24.44 -49.39 9.20
CA THR A 830 25.68 -50.05 8.75
C THR A 830 26.25 -49.32 7.54
N ILE A 831 27.57 -49.39 7.35
CA ILE A 831 28.25 -48.77 6.19
C ILE A 831 27.59 -49.23 4.88
N GLU A 832 27.29 -50.51 4.73
CA GLU A 832 26.59 -51.09 3.58
C GLU A 832 25.19 -50.49 3.35
N ASN A 833 24.36 -50.38 4.40
CA ASN A 833 23.01 -49.83 4.27
C ASN A 833 23.03 -48.35 3.86
N VAL A 834 23.96 -47.55 4.40
CA VAL A 834 24.05 -46.13 4.05
C VAL A 834 24.74 -45.94 2.69
N ILE A 835 25.69 -46.81 2.29
CA ILE A 835 26.23 -46.84 0.92
C ILE A 835 25.15 -47.11 -0.12
N SER A 836 24.18 -47.98 0.17
CA SER A 836 23.06 -48.25 -0.74
C SER A 836 22.16 -47.03 -1.05
N LEU A 837 22.34 -45.89 -0.36
CA LEU A 837 21.68 -44.64 -0.70
C LEU A 837 22.30 -43.95 -1.93
N PHE A 838 23.58 -44.21 -2.25
CA PHE A 838 24.27 -43.57 -3.38
C PHE A 838 23.85 -44.14 -4.73
N ASP A 839 23.27 -45.34 -4.76
CA ASP A 839 22.47 -45.85 -5.88
C ASP A 839 21.50 -44.79 -6.40
N PHE A 840 20.89 -43.96 -5.53
CA PHE A 840 19.95 -42.92 -5.96
C PHE A 840 20.62 -41.75 -6.71
N ILE A 841 21.88 -41.42 -6.40
CA ILE A 841 22.66 -40.46 -7.20
C ILE A 841 23.09 -41.09 -8.52
N MET A 842 23.41 -42.39 -8.54
CA MET A 842 23.84 -43.11 -9.74
C MET A 842 22.68 -43.38 -10.70
N ASP A 843 21.54 -43.84 -10.21
CA ASP A 843 20.27 -44.06 -10.93
C ASP A 843 19.65 -42.75 -11.46
N TYR A 844 20.00 -41.59 -10.88
CA TYR A 844 19.38 -40.31 -11.22
C TYR A 844 19.50 -39.97 -12.72
N ASN A 845 18.35 -39.73 -13.35
CA ASN A 845 18.22 -39.18 -14.70
C ASN A 845 17.72 -37.73 -14.62
N LEU A 846 18.13 -36.88 -15.58
CA LEU A 846 17.66 -35.50 -15.61
C LEU A 846 16.12 -35.43 -15.70
N ILE A 847 15.56 -34.52 -14.93
CA ILE A 847 14.17 -34.10 -15.04
C ILE A 847 14.13 -33.00 -16.13
N ASP A 848 13.24 -33.16 -17.09
CA ASP A 848 12.99 -32.16 -18.13
C ASP A 848 12.34 -30.92 -17.50
N ILE A 849 12.94 -29.75 -17.72
CA ILE A 849 12.40 -28.46 -17.25
C ILE A 849 11.47 -27.85 -18.29
N GLU A 850 10.40 -27.24 -17.82
CA GLU A 850 9.45 -26.52 -18.66
C GLU A 850 9.64 -25.01 -18.46
N LEU A 851 9.87 -24.30 -19.56
CA LEU A 851 10.12 -22.87 -19.62
C LEU A 851 8.79 -22.16 -19.94
N SER A 852 8.50 -21.05 -19.26
CA SER A 852 7.41 -20.14 -19.61
C SER A 852 7.96 -18.74 -19.85
N ASP A 853 7.29 -17.93 -20.66
CA ASP A 853 7.55 -16.49 -20.78
C ASP A 853 7.27 -15.74 -19.45
N ASP A 854 6.53 -16.36 -18.52
CA ASP A 854 6.31 -15.85 -17.16
C ASP A 854 7.56 -15.90 -16.25
N ILE A 855 8.63 -16.61 -16.65
CA ILE A 855 9.83 -16.79 -15.81
C ILE A 855 10.65 -15.50 -15.80
N LYS A 856 10.39 -14.65 -14.79
CA LYS A 856 11.16 -13.43 -14.49
C LYS A 856 12.02 -13.63 -13.23
N ARG A 857 13.13 -12.91 -13.15
CA ARG A 857 14.06 -12.91 -12.01
C ARG A 857 13.79 -11.70 -11.11
N SER A 858 13.73 -11.92 -9.80
CA SER A 858 13.72 -10.84 -8.81
C SER A 858 15.10 -10.20 -8.68
N GLU A 859 15.15 -8.87 -8.88
CA GLU A 859 16.36 -8.06 -8.86
C GLU A 859 16.08 -6.68 -8.23
N ALA A 860 17.12 -6.06 -7.68
CA ALA A 860 17.05 -4.70 -7.15
C ALA A 860 18.29 -3.90 -7.57
N THR A 861 18.10 -2.61 -7.84
CA THR A 861 19.16 -1.66 -8.19
C THR A 861 19.14 -0.52 -7.18
N ILE A 862 20.20 -0.39 -6.38
CA ILE A 862 20.35 0.70 -5.43
C ILE A 862 20.73 1.97 -6.23
N ILE A 863 19.89 3.00 -6.12
CA ILE A 863 20.08 4.31 -6.75
C ILE A 863 20.75 5.26 -5.76
N ARG A 864 20.37 5.19 -4.47
CA ARG A 864 20.99 5.93 -3.36
C ARG A 864 21.10 5.02 -2.12
N PRO A 865 22.16 5.13 -1.30
CA PRO A 865 23.34 5.98 -1.49
C PRO A 865 24.19 5.56 -2.69
N VAL A 866 25.00 6.50 -3.20
CA VAL A 866 26.03 6.24 -4.23
C VAL A 866 27.39 6.14 -3.52
N SER A 867 28.28 5.28 -4.02
CA SER A 867 29.62 5.12 -3.45
C SER A 867 30.42 6.43 -3.49
N ASN A 868 31.00 6.81 -2.36
CA ASN A 868 31.61 8.12 -2.09
C ASN A 868 33.07 8.04 -1.60
N PRO A 869 33.99 7.32 -2.30
CA PRO A 869 35.36 7.14 -1.83
C PRO A 869 36.13 8.46 -1.69
N ASP A 870 35.88 9.44 -2.57
CA ASP A 870 36.57 10.73 -2.58
C ASP A 870 36.02 11.74 -1.55
N LEU A 871 34.83 11.47 -0.99
CA LEU A 871 34.17 12.34 -0.01
C LEU A 871 33.31 11.51 0.98
N PRO A 872 33.93 10.87 1.99
CA PRO A 872 33.22 10.16 3.05
C PRO A 872 32.30 11.08 3.86
N LEU A 873 31.19 10.55 4.36
CA LEU A 873 30.21 11.30 5.13
C LEU A 873 30.71 11.51 6.58
N GLU A 874 31.04 12.75 6.97
CA GLU A 874 31.30 13.09 8.37
C GLU A 874 30.01 12.95 9.21
N PHE A 875 30.04 12.15 10.28
CA PHE A 875 28.92 12.02 11.22
C PHE A 875 29.37 12.19 12.69
N PRO A 876 28.56 12.80 13.58
CA PRO A 876 28.88 12.87 15.00
C PRO A 876 28.58 11.52 15.68
N SER A 877 29.59 10.83 16.18
CA SER A 877 29.46 9.50 16.82
C SER A 877 28.69 9.47 18.15
N GLU A 878 28.18 10.61 18.59
CA GLU A 878 27.33 10.78 19.79
C GLU A 878 25.84 10.56 19.48
N PHE A 879 25.44 10.58 18.20
CA PHE A 879 24.05 10.50 17.75
C PHE A 879 23.89 9.50 16.59
N PRO A 880 22.71 8.87 16.43
CA PRO A 880 22.38 8.17 15.19
C PRO A 880 22.42 9.15 14.00
N PHE A 881 22.84 8.67 12.83
CA PHE A 881 22.79 9.44 11.59
C PHE A 881 21.97 8.70 10.53
N THR A 882 21.12 9.45 9.82
CA THR A 882 20.18 8.90 8.85
C THR A 882 20.83 8.74 7.48
N ILE A 883 20.77 7.54 6.91
CA ILE A 883 21.05 7.28 5.49
C ILE A 883 19.72 7.15 4.74
N PHE A 884 19.51 8.01 3.74
CA PHE A 884 18.40 7.88 2.80
C PHE A 884 18.74 6.85 1.71
N ILE A 885 17.81 5.92 1.49
CA ILE A 885 17.97 4.80 0.57
C ILE A 885 16.87 4.84 -0.48
N GLU A 886 17.28 4.81 -1.75
CA GLU A 886 16.41 4.84 -2.91
C GLU A 886 16.79 3.69 -3.84
N ALA A 887 15.84 2.83 -4.22
CA ALA A 887 16.12 1.64 -5.04
C ALA A 887 14.95 1.27 -5.96
N GLU A 888 15.28 0.83 -7.18
CA GLU A 888 14.34 0.21 -8.11
C GLU A 888 14.36 -1.32 -7.90
N LEU A 889 13.23 -1.90 -7.50
CA LEU A 889 13.03 -3.34 -7.38
C LEU A 889 12.16 -3.85 -8.53
N ARG A 890 12.51 -5.01 -9.09
CA ARG A 890 11.78 -5.62 -10.20
C ARG A 890 11.38 -7.06 -9.90
N ASN A 891 10.20 -7.45 -10.35
CA ASN A 891 9.66 -8.80 -10.23
C ASN A 891 9.64 -9.32 -8.77
N VAL A 892 9.34 -8.43 -7.81
CA VAL A 892 9.16 -8.75 -6.39
C VAL A 892 7.67 -8.86 -6.10
N VAL A 893 7.22 -10.05 -5.65
CA VAL A 893 5.79 -10.35 -5.44
C VAL A 893 5.28 -9.83 -4.10
N ASP A 894 6.12 -9.88 -3.06
CA ASP A 894 5.81 -9.42 -1.71
C ASP A 894 6.91 -8.47 -1.24
N ALA A 895 6.61 -7.17 -1.27
CA ALA A 895 7.51 -6.13 -0.80
C ALA A 895 7.92 -6.31 0.68
N THR A 896 7.01 -6.82 1.53
CA THR A 896 7.23 -6.98 2.97
C THR A 896 8.24 -8.07 3.33
N SER A 897 8.50 -8.99 2.39
CA SER A 897 9.59 -9.97 2.49
C SER A 897 10.99 -9.35 2.30
N THR A 898 11.08 -8.11 1.82
CA THR A 898 12.34 -7.42 1.51
C THR A 898 12.92 -6.72 2.74
N ALA A 899 14.25 -6.77 2.88
CA ALA A 899 15.00 -5.99 3.86
C ALA A 899 16.23 -5.37 3.21
N VAL A 900 16.65 -4.20 3.70
CA VAL A 900 17.97 -3.63 3.42
C VAL A 900 18.97 -4.26 4.38
N GLN A 901 19.98 -4.92 3.84
CA GLN A 901 21.11 -5.42 4.61
C GLN A 901 22.19 -4.34 4.72
N VAL A 902 22.66 -4.08 5.93
CA VAL A 902 23.83 -3.25 6.21
C VAL A 902 24.93 -4.15 6.80
N ILE A 903 26.14 -4.02 6.30
CA ILE A 903 27.33 -4.74 6.79
C ILE A 903 28.32 -3.72 7.31
N PHE A 904 28.62 -3.78 8.60
CA PHE A 904 29.47 -2.82 9.30
C PHE A 904 30.97 -3.16 9.23
N PRO A 905 31.88 -2.22 9.54
CA PRO A 905 33.33 -2.46 9.48
C PRO A 905 33.85 -3.57 10.39
N ASP A 906 33.12 -3.87 11.46
CA ASP A 906 33.36 -4.98 12.41
C ASP A 906 32.77 -6.32 11.96
N GLN A 907 32.18 -6.37 10.76
CA GLN A 907 31.46 -7.50 10.16
C GLN A 907 30.12 -7.86 10.83
N ILE A 908 29.56 -6.98 11.68
CA ILE A 908 28.16 -7.11 12.11
C ILE A 908 27.26 -6.87 10.89
N ILE A 909 26.20 -7.69 10.79
CA ILE A 909 25.19 -7.63 9.74
C ILE A 909 23.86 -7.28 10.41
N GLU A 910 23.20 -6.22 9.94
CA GLU A 910 21.85 -5.83 10.38
C GLU A 910 20.89 -5.75 9.18
N HIS A 911 19.63 -6.11 9.42
CA HIS A 911 18.58 -6.16 8.40
C HIS A 911 17.40 -5.25 8.76
N PHE A 912 17.29 -4.13 8.05
CA PHE A 912 16.24 -3.14 8.23
C PHE A 912 15.09 -3.45 7.26
N ARG A 913 13.88 -3.66 7.78
CA ARG A 913 12.66 -3.84 6.96
C ARG A 913 11.98 -2.48 6.75
N PRO A 914 11.85 -1.98 5.50
CA PRO A 914 11.13 -0.74 5.25
C PRO A 914 9.64 -0.88 5.57
N PRO A 915 8.97 0.19 6.06
CA PRO A 915 7.51 0.25 6.13
C PRO A 915 6.85 0.01 4.76
N SER A 916 5.65 -0.58 4.75
CA SER A 916 4.91 -0.83 3.50
C SER A 916 4.52 0.43 2.72
N ALA A 917 4.58 1.61 3.35
CA ALA A 917 4.31 2.90 2.72
C ALA A 917 5.51 3.43 1.89
N ASP A 918 6.73 2.97 2.18
CA ASP A 918 7.98 3.39 1.52
C ASP A 918 8.14 2.77 0.11
N PHE A 919 7.25 1.84 -0.26
CA PHE A 919 7.23 1.13 -1.53
C PHE A 919 6.17 1.72 -2.47
N VAL A 920 6.60 2.44 -3.51
CA VAL A 920 5.72 3.05 -4.52
C VAL A 920 5.72 2.21 -5.80
N HIS A 921 4.57 1.71 -6.24
CA HIS A 921 4.46 1.07 -7.55
C HIS A 921 4.64 2.09 -8.68
N THR A 922 5.57 1.83 -9.59
CA THR A 922 5.82 2.66 -10.79
C THR A 922 5.33 1.98 -12.08
N GLU A 923 5.49 0.66 -12.17
CA GLU A 923 4.93 -0.20 -13.22
C GLU A 923 4.44 -1.52 -12.57
N PRO A 924 3.63 -2.36 -13.23
CA PRO A 924 3.14 -3.61 -12.64
C PRO A 924 4.25 -4.57 -12.17
N ASP A 925 5.40 -4.57 -12.85
CA ASP A 925 6.58 -5.36 -12.49
C ASP A 925 7.64 -4.56 -11.67
N LYS A 926 7.42 -3.27 -11.39
CA LYS A 926 8.41 -2.37 -10.76
C LYS A 926 7.90 -1.66 -9.51
N LEU A 927 8.72 -1.72 -8.47
CA LEU A 927 8.56 -1.05 -7.20
C LEU A 927 9.72 -0.08 -6.99
N HIS A 928 9.41 1.13 -6.54
CA HIS A 928 10.39 2.14 -6.17
C HIS A 928 10.38 2.30 -4.65
N LEU A 929 11.46 1.87 -4.00
CA LEU A 929 11.65 2.00 -2.56
C LEU A 929 12.28 3.35 -2.24
N ARG A 930 11.67 4.12 -1.34
CA ARG A 930 12.22 5.35 -0.75
C ARG A 930 12.09 5.27 0.76
N THR A 931 13.19 4.92 1.43
CA THR A 931 13.22 4.70 2.88
C THR A 931 14.42 5.38 3.53
N GLN A 932 14.46 5.38 4.86
CA GLN A 932 15.55 5.95 5.64
C GLN A 932 15.97 4.99 6.76
N ILE A 933 17.28 4.89 6.99
CA ILE A 933 17.86 4.04 8.04
C ILE A 933 18.70 4.90 8.96
N ASP A 934 18.34 4.94 10.25
CA ASP A 934 19.15 5.56 11.29
C ASP A 934 20.23 4.60 11.78
N ILE A 935 21.50 4.97 11.59
CA ILE A 935 22.66 4.17 11.98
C ILE A 935 23.33 4.80 13.21
N SER A 936 23.43 4.03 14.29
CA SER A 936 24.22 4.40 15.48
C SER A 936 25.52 3.60 15.52
N GLN A 937 26.67 4.26 15.36
CA GLN A 937 27.99 3.61 15.38
C GLN A 937 28.94 4.36 16.34
N PRO A 938 29.58 3.69 17.32
CA PRO A 938 30.50 4.33 18.26
C PRO A 938 31.77 4.82 17.55
N ALA A 939 32.50 5.75 18.17
CA ALA A 939 33.73 6.30 17.57
C ALA A 939 34.80 5.20 17.36
N TRP A 940 35.06 4.87 16.10
CA TRP A 940 36.05 3.85 15.68
C TRP A 940 37.29 4.54 15.11
N SER A 941 38.42 4.40 15.81
CA SER A 941 39.71 5.00 15.42
C SER A 941 40.58 3.99 14.66
N VAL A 942 40.37 3.90 13.34
CA VAL A 942 41.25 3.10 12.48
C VAL A 942 42.64 3.71 12.46
N ARG A 943 43.65 2.93 12.87
CA ARG A 943 45.02 3.14 12.41
C ARG A 943 45.19 2.35 11.13
N ASP A 944 45.20 3.04 10.00
CA ASP A 944 45.78 2.46 8.80
C ASP A 944 47.25 2.15 9.07
N PHE A 945 47.66 0.93 8.74
CA PHE A 945 49.05 0.58 8.53
C PHE A 945 49.20 0.23 7.06
N GLU A 946 50.20 0.79 6.39
CA GLU A 946 50.63 0.27 5.09
C GLU A 946 51.33 -1.08 5.35
N PRO A 947 50.83 -2.21 4.81
CA PRO A 947 51.56 -3.47 4.87
C PRO A 947 52.83 -3.38 4.01
N ASP A 948 53.94 -3.91 4.52
CA ASP A 948 55.26 -3.77 3.88
C ASP A 948 55.28 -4.33 2.44
N ILE A 949 54.47 -5.36 2.12
CA ILE A 949 54.33 -5.91 0.77
C ILE A 949 52.83 -6.17 0.47
N PRO A 950 52.05 -5.15 0.05
CA PRO A 950 50.58 -5.22 0.02
C PRO A 950 50.00 -6.39 -0.79
N GLU A 951 50.62 -6.75 -1.92
CA GLU A 951 50.16 -7.86 -2.76
C GLU A 951 50.38 -9.23 -2.13
N LEU A 952 51.51 -9.41 -1.43
CA LEU A 952 51.89 -10.68 -0.81
C LEU A 952 51.17 -10.86 0.54
N ASP A 953 51.13 -9.81 1.35
CA ASP A 953 50.50 -9.84 2.67
C ASP A 953 48.99 -10.05 2.56
N GLN A 954 48.31 -9.39 1.60
CA GLN A 954 46.92 -9.68 1.30
C GLN A 954 46.72 -11.10 0.76
N HIS A 955 47.66 -11.67 0.01
CA HIS A 955 47.56 -13.05 -0.47
C HIS A 955 47.68 -14.06 0.68
N ILE A 956 48.63 -13.86 1.59
CA ILE A 956 48.85 -14.70 2.78
C ILE A 956 47.64 -14.60 3.74
N MET A 957 47.14 -13.39 4.01
CA MET A 957 45.95 -13.20 4.83
C MET A 957 44.70 -13.84 4.20
N ARG A 958 44.51 -13.74 2.87
CA ARG A 958 43.42 -14.44 2.17
C ARG A 958 43.53 -15.97 2.25
N GLN A 959 44.75 -16.54 2.20
CA GLN A 959 44.93 -17.98 2.44
C GLN A 959 44.61 -18.37 3.90
N SER A 960 44.95 -17.53 4.87
CA SER A 960 44.58 -17.74 6.28
C SER A 960 43.06 -17.72 6.50
N ILE A 961 42.34 -16.87 5.78
CA ILE A 961 40.87 -16.78 5.85
C ILE A 961 40.20 -18.00 5.20
N ASN A 962 40.75 -18.52 4.09
CA ASN A 962 40.15 -19.64 3.36
C ASN A 962 40.42 -21.03 3.97
N ASN A 963 41.47 -21.19 4.80
CA ASN A 963 41.79 -22.46 5.48
C ASN A 963 41.37 -22.48 6.96
N GLY A 964 40.79 -21.40 7.48
CA GLY A 964 40.13 -21.37 8.78
C GLY A 964 38.64 -21.69 8.66
N ASN A 965 38.08 -22.50 9.57
CA ASN A 965 36.66 -22.84 9.56
C ASN A 965 35.76 -21.60 9.51
N ILE A 966 34.74 -21.63 8.64
CA ILE A 966 33.64 -20.66 8.63
C ILE A 966 32.89 -20.72 9.97
N ASN A 967 33.23 -19.83 10.88
CA ASN A 967 32.58 -19.60 12.18
C ASN A 967 32.45 -18.10 12.46
N GLY A 968 32.03 -17.35 11.43
CA GLY A 968 31.49 -16.00 11.53
C GLY A 968 30.09 -15.98 10.90
N SER A 969 29.07 -16.12 11.76
CA SER A 969 27.63 -15.84 11.51
C SER A 969 27.09 -15.86 10.06
N ILE A 970 27.24 -16.97 9.32
CA ILE A 970 26.32 -17.27 8.21
C ILE A 970 25.04 -17.86 8.83
N SER A 971 24.15 -16.99 9.31
CA SER A 971 22.95 -17.41 10.03
C SER A 971 21.75 -16.47 9.84
N GLU A 972 21.35 -16.21 8.59
CA GLU A 972 19.97 -15.83 8.30
C GLU A 972 19.54 -16.26 6.89
N ASN A 973 18.23 -16.48 6.68
CA ASN A 973 17.68 -17.12 5.48
C ASN A 973 17.41 -16.11 4.35
N THR A 974 18.41 -15.31 3.98
CA THR A 974 18.29 -14.19 3.03
C THR A 974 18.87 -14.50 1.64
N ILE A 975 18.49 -13.71 0.63
CA ILE A 975 18.94 -13.85 -0.77
C ILE A 975 19.16 -12.45 -1.37
N ASP A 976 20.40 -12.18 -1.79
CA ASP A 976 20.82 -10.84 -2.23
C ASP A 976 20.18 -10.44 -3.57
N LEU A 977 19.29 -9.44 -3.55
CA LEU A 977 18.59 -8.96 -4.75
C LEU A 977 19.43 -8.02 -5.62
N SER A 978 20.31 -7.22 -5.02
CA SER A 978 21.18 -6.22 -5.65
C SER A 978 22.68 -6.55 -5.50
N GLU A 979 23.55 -5.80 -6.18
CA GLU A 979 24.97 -5.73 -5.81
C GLU A 979 25.16 -4.77 -4.61
N PRO A 980 26.15 -5.00 -3.72
CA PRO A 980 26.35 -4.18 -2.52
C PRO A 980 27.09 -2.86 -2.83
N VAL A 981 26.53 -1.73 -2.39
CA VAL A 981 27.19 -0.42 -2.49
C VAL A 981 28.14 -0.21 -1.31
N LYS A 982 29.41 0.09 -1.60
CA LYS A 982 30.37 0.54 -0.57
C LYS A 982 30.16 2.02 -0.28
N TYR A 983 29.71 2.34 0.94
CA TYR A 983 29.54 3.71 1.40
C TYR A 983 30.55 4.02 2.52
N TYR A 984 31.22 5.17 2.43
CA TYR A 984 32.27 5.59 3.34
C TYR A 984 31.75 6.66 4.29
N ILE A 985 31.99 6.46 5.59
CA ILE A 985 31.57 7.33 6.69
C ILE A 985 32.76 7.61 7.61
N TRP A 986 32.86 8.81 8.18
CA TRP A 986 33.94 9.20 9.08
C TRP A 986 33.37 9.71 10.41
N PRO A 987 33.64 9.08 11.57
CA PRO A 987 33.24 9.63 12.86
C PRO A 987 33.98 10.94 13.14
N ARG A 988 33.24 12.00 13.47
CA ARG A 988 33.77 13.32 13.79
C ARG A 988 33.88 13.50 15.30
N ASP A 989 35.11 13.48 15.81
CA ASP A 989 35.41 13.79 17.22
C ASP A 989 34.92 15.19 17.62
N SER A 990 33.96 15.25 18.54
CA SER A 990 33.44 16.49 19.14
C SER A 990 34.52 17.29 19.89
N SER A 991 35.59 16.61 20.32
CA SER A 991 36.78 17.18 20.97
C SER A 991 37.65 18.04 20.03
N SER A 992 37.52 17.90 18.71
CA SER A 992 38.41 18.53 17.72
C SER A 992 38.18 20.03 17.50
N LYS A 993 37.19 20.66 18.16
CA LYS A 993 36.94 22.11 18.09
C LYS A 993 37.95 22.95 18.90
N ARG A 994 39.23 22.90 18.52
CA ARG A 994 40.24 23.95 18.79
C ARG A 994 41.39 23.90 17.79
N ILE A 995 41.70 25.07 17.21
CA ILE A 995 42.85 25.35 16.32
C ILE A 995 42.72 24.76 14.89
N ARG A 996 41.91 25.44 14.07
CA ARG A 996 42.47 26.33 13.04
C ARG A 996 41.52 27.49 12.75
#